data_AF-A0A0Q4UTS0-F1
#
_entry.id   AF-A0A0Q4UTS0-F1
#
_cell.length_a   1.000
_cell.length_b   1.000
_cell.length_c   1.000
_cell.angle_alpha   90.00
_cell.angle_beta   90.00
_cell.angle_gamma   90.00
#
_symmetry.space_group_name_H-M   'P 1'
#
loop_
_entity.id
_entity.type
_entity.pdbx_description
1 polymer ?
#
loop_
_entity_poly.entity_id
_entity_poly.type
_entity_poly.pdbx_seq_one_letter_code
_entity_poly.pdbx_strand_id
1 'polypeptide(L)'
;MKTVIVEARPSDATGQPVDIRLAGGGRTHYLFKGQSDWRAGVISVPRIESALGFGKDGFTGGAVAQASAIGFSPAMAATRAPIAGLVWNDAPITVSVADDEAADPGFKVRLAGTVAGYSVSAGRFVFTLSDMAGRLGEPLVKDSFAGTGGIEGDAAAKGRVKRRSWGRCWNVEGRVLLAAWNIYEFGDPARALSAFDAVKDKGRPVAIVTVAWAGSVAATLDALKAASVPEGGCAAAPSIACVKFWTQPSTLTADLRGELGTGYVEHVPGIAAAISAAAEGPVVDGLAAIAALRPDPAGLHADDASETPAQMLDRLCLRASLSWGVTADKRIALRPIAFADPVETVVFEDVERRAAYAPIANVKVGWQKNHRVHTDAEISAAVLAGDVAFGDGSTLDKLATTLTDGVQKAVDKADAVTANLVGRRLTGLLQSAIDGQAALNIDYGSAAISAASALASQNLVAIQTLGTRIEKDGSKVAESFQQLTSRLDENEKKVAGINVKGEVEAGMTQLRRTIANANFASFEAVDKRIANFGEAVSAWQVKEEKARVDANSAVIKSVDDIGARVTQEGLDRQASIKDLREVLIDKDGNLIAQRIQNLGTRVTVILNGETVTLESAIQTVDKSYRTATGTVAESVKTLTARLDNVGDATLEQSMKAVADKIKGLSAEYTLKVQTTQGGKKYVAGMGIAIDNGVSAIAFSTDAFTIALPDETEKQLFHADKDGVYMPDVRVDRFKVKSIDTPALADYAIRRSYSAELAGNVALPNSDGGRSRYLTLGVTKQLADSSIRIECNMAPRPGRDYAGYFVFGRTTDGADTVIDTKWYWVTACVINGFRSVRLPFNYGRAFAGLPAGSHSFWIDFVAYGGGNDQGFMEAGSNFYVEEIKV
;
A
#
# COMPACT_ATOMS: atom_id res chain seq x y z
N MET A 1 -3.23 -25.71 27.18
CA MET A 1 -2.14 -25.25 26.26
C MET A 1 -2.20 -26.10 25.00
N LYS A 2 -1.80 -25.61 23.81
CA LYS A 2 -1.91 -26.40 22.57
C LYS A 2 -0.55 -26.92 22.11
N THR A 3 -0.40 -28.23 21.98
CA THR A 3 0.76 -28.83 21.28
C THR A 3 0.54 -28.81 19.77
N VAL A 4 1.58 -28.40 19.06
CA VAL A 4 1.65 -28.44 17.59
C VAL A 4 2.68 -29.48 17.18
N ILE A 5 2.28 -30.36 16.27
CA ILE A 5 3.17 -31.33 15.62
C ILE A 5 3.18 -31.11 14.11
N VAL A 6 4.35 -31.29 13.50
CA VAL A 6 4.58 -31.10 12.06
C VAL A 6 5.27 -32.32 11.49
N GLU A 7 4.69 -32.92 10.47
CA GLU A 7 5.29 -33.98 9.65
C GLU A 7 5.56 -33.41 8.25
N ALA A 8 6.82 -33.42 7.79
CA ALA A 8 7.20 -32.88 6.49
C ALA A 8 8.18 -33.79 5.74
N ARG A 9 8.19 -33.71 4.40
CA ARG A 9 9.09 -34.46 3.50
C ARG A 9 9.86 -33.56 2.53
N PRO A 10 10.78 -32.71 3.01
CA PRO A 10 11.70 -31.98 2.14
C PRO A 10 12.72 -32.89 1.46
N SER A 11 13.37 -32.41 0.41
CA SER A 11 14.44 -33.15 -0.27
C SER A 11 15.82 -32.74 0.25
N ASP A 12 16.78 -33.65 0.25
CA ASP A 12 18.19 -33.30 0.45
C ASP A 12 18.80 -32.66 -0.82
N ALA A 13 20.08 -32.27 -0.74
CA ALA A 13 20.80 -31.67 -1.87
C ALA A 13 20.94 -32.61 -3.09
N THR A 14 20.64 -33.90 -2.94
CA THR A 14 20.65 -34.91 -4.02
C THR A 14 19.25 -35.21 -4.56
N GLY A 15 18.21 -34.56 -4.04
CA GLY A 15 16.82 -34.75 -4.44
C GLY A 15 16.11 -35.92 -3.76
N GLN A 16 16.71 -36.55 -2.73
CA GLN A 16 16.08 -37.64 -1.99
C GLN A 16 15.16 -37.09 -0.88
N PRO A 17 13.95 -37.62 -0.71
CA PRO A 17 13.02 -37.16 0.33
C PRO A 17 13.50 -37.57 1.73
N VAL A 18 13.46 -36.64 2.68
CA VAL A 18 13.86 -36.82 4.08
C VAL A 18 12.66 -36.60 4.99
N ASP A 19 12.36 -37.55 5.88
CA ASP A 19 11.29 -37.41 6.87
C ASP A 19 11.73 -36.46 8.00
N ILE A 20 10.99 -35.36 8.19
CA ILE A 20 11.21 -34.38 9.25
C ILE A 20 9.98 -34.31 10.15
N ARG A 21 10.22 -34.40 11.47
CA ARG A 21 9.19 -34.36 12.52
C ARG A 21 9.52 -33.27 13.54
N LEU A 22 8.66 -32.27 13.66
CA LEU A 22 8.86 -31.10 14.54
C LEU A 22 7.72 -31.01 15.56
N ALA A 23 8.02 -30.53 16.78
CA ALA A 23 7.03 -30.32 17.83
C ALA A 23 7.28 -29.04 18.65
N GLY A 24 6.24 -28.49 19.27
CA GLY A 24 6.36 -27.35 20.19
C GLY A 24 5.01 -26.83 20.71
N GLY A 25 5.06 -25.86 21.63
CA GLY A 25 3.89 -25.22 22.24
C GLY A 25 3.32 -25.89 23.51
N GLY A 26 3.69 -27.15 23.77
CA GLY A 26 3.14 -27.93 24.89
C GLY A 26 4.02 -28.08 26.14
N ARG A 27 3.42 -28.56 27.24
CA ARG A 27 4.10 -28.70 28.56
C ARG A 27 4.83 -30.04 28.76
N THR A 28 4.57 -31.05 27.94
CA THR A 28 5.12 -32.41 28.11
C THR A 28 5.93 -32.87 26.90
N HIS A 29 6.80 -33.86 27.11
CA HIS A 29 7.42 -34.60 26.01
C HIS A 29 6.38 -35.54 25.40
N TYR A 30 6.00 -35.31 24.14
CA TYR A 30 4.95 -36.09 23.48
C TYR A 30 5.49 -37.33 22.76
N LEU A 31 4.86 -38.47 23.03
CA LEU A 31 4.98 -39.72 22.28
C LEU A 31 3.78 -39.82 21.32
N PHE A 32 3.90 -39.31 20.10
CA PHE A 32 2.86 -39.48 19.07
C PHE A 32 3.22 -40.66 18.16
N LYS A 33 2.26 -41.58 17.91
CA LYS A 33 2.43 -42.81 17.11
C LYS A 33 3.59 -43.73 17.55
N GLY A 34 3.96 -43.74 18.84
CA GLY A 34 5.01 -44.63 19.36
C GLY A 34 6.44 -44.31 18.90
N GLN A 35 6.70 -43.08 18.44
CA GLN A 35 8.01 -42.64 17.96
C GLN A 35 8.63 -41.56 18.85
N SER A 36 9.93 -41.68 19.13
CA SER A 36 10.71 -40.82 20.05
C SER A 36 11.34 -39.58 19.41
N ASP A 37 11.32 -39.45 18.08
CA ASP A 37 12.27 -38.60 17.36
C ASP A 37 11.69 -37.22 16.97
N TRP A 38 10.87 -36.63 17.85
CA TRP A 38 10.28 -35.31 17.61
C TRP A 38 11.24 -34.19 17.99
N ARG A 39 11.60 -33.34 17.03
CA ARG A 39 12.53 -32.22 17.25
C ARG A 39 11.78 -31.03 17.82
N ALA A 40 12.13 -30.63 19.05
CA ALA A 40 11.52 -29.48 19.73
C ALA A 40 11.95 -28.15 19.10
N GLY A 41 10.99 -27.23 18.94
CA GLY A 41 11.27 -25.86 18.50
C GLY A 41 10.14 -25.18 17.73
N VAL A 42 8.95 -25.76 17.59
CA VAL A 42 7.82 -25.06 16.96
C VAL A 42 7.37 -23.93 17.89
N ILE A 43 7.40 -22.69 17.40
CA ILE A 43 7.16 -21.48 18.21
C ILE A 43 5.84 -20.77 17.88
N SER A 44 5.09 -21.26 16.88
CA SER A 44 3.79 -20.71 16.52
C SER A 44 2.84 -21.77 16.00
N VAL A 45 1.54 -21.57 16.26
CA VAL A 45 0.47 -22.30 15.57
C VAL A 45 0.27 -21.64 14.20
N PRO A 46 0.17 -22.41 13.09
CA PRO A 46 -0.18 -21.82 11.80
C PRO A 46 -1.56 -21.16 11.88
N ARG A 47 -1.62 -19.86 11.57
CA ARG A 47 -2.87 -19.12 11.38
C ARG A 47 -3.18 -19.06 9.89
N ILE A 48 -4.36 -19.52 9.52
CA ILE A 48 -4.93 -19.30 8.19
C ILE A 48 -5.85 -18.10 8.37
N GLU A 49 -5.47 -16.97 7.79
CA GLU A 49 -6.33 -15.79 7.77
C GLU A 49 -7.13 -15.77 6.47
N SER A 50 -8.44 -15.59 6.61
CA SER A 50 -9.36 -15.33 5.51
C SER A 50 -10.18 -14.13 5.95
N ALA A 51 -10.04 -13.00 5.25
CA ALA A 51 -10.72 -11.77 5.60
C ALA A 51 -11.99 -11.61 4.78
N LEU A 52 -13.14 -11.66 5.45
CA LEU A 52 -14.43 -11.24 4.88
C LEU A 52 -14.69 -9.80 5.36
N GLY A 53 -14.63 -8.85 4.44
CA GLY A 53 -14.99 -7.46 4.65
C GLY A 53 -16.45 -7.15 4.36
N PHE A 54 -16.90 -5.98 4.79
CA PHE A 54 -18.19 -5.41 4.41
C PHE A 54 -18.00 -3.93 4.10
N GLY A 55 -18.43 -3.50 2.92
CA GLY A 55 -18.29 -2.13 2.42
C GLY A 55 -19.59 -1.59 1.81
N LYS A 56 -19.49 -0.42 1.16
CA LYS A 56 -20.63 0.28 0.54
C LYS A 56 -21.40 -0.58 -0.48
N ASP A 57 -20.71 -1.53 -1.12
CA ASP A 57 -21.27 -2.40 -2.16
C ASP A 57 -21.59 -3.82 -1.67
N GLY A 58 -21.59 -4.06 -0.35
CA GLY A 58 -21.89 -5.36 0.27
C GLY A 58 -20.66 -6.08 0.83
N PHE A 59 -20.73 -7.41 0.95
CA PHE A 59 -19.61 -8.23 1.38
C PHE A 59 -18.46 -8.17 0.37
N THR A 60 -17.23 -8.02 0.87
CA THR A 60 -16.01 -7.92 0.09
C THR A 60 -14.92 -8.80 0.69
N GLY A 61 -13.80 -8.97 0.00
CA GLY A 61 -12.67 -9.77 0.49
C GLY A 61 -12.68 -11.19 -0.05
N GLY A 62 -11.48 -11.73 -0.23
CA GLY A 62 -11.28 -13.07 -0.73
C GLY A 62 -11.10 -14.05 0.41
N ALA A 63 -11.84 -15.15 0.36
CA ALA A 63 -11.69 -16.23 1.32
C ALA A 63 -10.50 -17.17 1.03
N VAL A 64 -9.53 -16.67 0.27
CA VAL A 64 -8.26 -17.36 0.08
C VAL A 64 -7.52 -17.28 1.39
N ALA A 65 -7.25 -18.45 1.97
CA ALA A 65 -6.28 -18.62 3.03
C ALA A 65 -4.99 -17.88 2.67
N GLN A 66 -4.71 -16.75 3.32
CA GLN A 66 -3.39 -16.13 3.19
C GLN A 66 -2.36 -17.13 3.73
N ALA A 67 -1.25 -17.25 3.01
CA ALA A 67 -0.23 -18.27 3.25
C ALA A 67 0.09 -18.37 4.75
N SER A 68 -0.08 -19.56 5.31
CA SER A 68 0.10 -19.74 6.75
C SER A 68 1.59 -19.89 7.04
N ALA A 69 2.11 -19.11 8.00
CA ALA A 69 3.50 -19.22 8.41
C ALA A 69 3.62 -20.06 9.69
N ILE A 70 4.50 -21.05 9.67
CA ILE A 70 4.89 -21.80 10.86
C ILE A 70 6.35 -21.52 11.21
N GLY A 71 6.57 -21.05 12.44
CA GLY A 71 7.90 -20.76 12.96
C GLY A 71 8.51 -21.97 13.64
N PHE A 72 9.77 -22.25 13.34
CA PHE A 72 10.58 -23.25 14.02
C PHE A 72 11.94 -22.65 14.45
N SER A 73 12.29 -22.76 15.72
CA SER A 73 13.51 -22.20 16.31
C SER A 73 14.09 -23.20 17.31
N PRO A 74 14.90 -24.17 16.85
CA PRO A 74 15.51 -25.16 17.72
C PRO A 74 16.64 -24.53 18.56
N ALA A 75 16.70 -24.84 19.85
CA ALA A 75 17.75 -24.34 20.75
C ALA A 75 19.14 -24.96 20.46
N MET A 76 19.18 -26.17 19.90
CA MET A 76 20.41 -26.92 19.67
C MET A 76 20.97 -26.71 18.26
N ALA A 77 22.25 -26.32 18.16
CA ALA A 77 22.94 -26.14 16.88
C ALA A 77 23.00 -27.43 16.03
N ALA A 78 23.10 -28.59 16.68
CA ALA A 78 23.10 -29.90 16.02
C ALA A 78 21.78 -30.23 15.29
N THR A 79 20.66 -29.64 15.72
CA THR A 79 19.35 -29.77 15.06
C THR A 79 19.17 -28.74 13.94
N ARG A 80 19.78 -27.56 14.09
CA ARG A 80 19.66 -26.43 13.16
C ARG A 80 20.38 -26.66 11.83
N ALA A 81 21.63 -27.12 11.86
CA ALA A 81 22.45 -27.25 10.66
C ALA A 81 21.90 -28.25 9.62
N PRO A 82 21.40 -29.45 10.00
CA PRO A 82 20.84 -30.39 9.03
C PRO A 82 19.53 -29.90 8.41
N ILE A 83 18.68 -29.20 9.15
CA ILE A 83 17.38 -28.70 8.68
C ILE A 83 17.54 -27.55 7.68
N ALA A 84 18.56 -26.70 7.87
CA ALA A 84 18.87 -25.60 6.95
C ALA A 84 19.42 -26.05 5.59
N GLY A 85 20.01 -27.25 5.52
CA GLY A 85 20.56 -27.82 4.29
C GLY A 85 19.55 -28.53 3.39
N LEU A 86 18.28 -28.60 3.78
CA LEU A 86 17.22 -29.27 3.02
C LEU A 86 16.52 -28.30 2.06
N VAL A 87 16.02 -28.83 0.95
CA VAL A 87 15.19 -28.12 -0.03
C VAL A 87 13.73 -28.30 0.36
N TRP A 88 13.11 -27.19 0.77
CA TRP A 88 11.76 -27.20 1.32
C TRP A 88 10.67 -26.85 0.31
N ASN A 89 10.96 -26.15 -0.78
CA ASN A 89 9.93 -25.77 -1.75
C ASN A 89 9.22 -27.02 -2.29
N ASP A 90 7.88 -26.95 -2.35
CA ASP A 90 6.97 -28.03 -2.76
C ASP A 90 6.98 -29.28 -1.85
N ALA A 91 7.70 -29.26 -0.73
CA ALA A 91 7.74 -30.37 0.21
C ALA A 91 6.34 -30.61 0.83
N PRO A 92 5.82 -31.85 0.82
CA PRO A 92 4.59 -32.20 1.52
C PRO A 92 4.72 -31.93 3.02
N ILE A 93 3.71 -31.30 3.62
CA ILE A 93 3.70 -30.95 5.03
C ILE A 93 2.31 -31.09 5.64
N THR A 94 2.24 -31.66 6.84
CA THR A 94 1.03 -31.82 7.65
C THR A 94 1.28 -31.25 9.04
N VAL A 95 0.38 -30.38 9.49
CA VAL A 95 0.39 -29.78 10.82
C VAL A 95 -0.86 -30.23 11.58
N SER A 96 -0.66 -30.79 12.76
CA SER A 96 -1.74 -31.23 13.65
C SER A 96 -1.62 -30.55 15.02
N VAL A 97 -2.77 -30.32 15.65
CA VAL A 97 -2.86 -29.64 16.94
C VAL A 97 -3.70 -30.48 17.90
N ALA A 98 -3.29 -30.55 19.16
CA ALA A 98 -4.05 -31.15 20.24
C ALA A 98 -4.13 -30.19 21.44
N ASP A 99 -5.11 -30.42 22.31
CA ASP A 99 -5.19 -29.78 23.62
C ASP A 99 -4.45 -30.63 24.65
N ASP A 100 -3.40 -30.07 25.24
CA ASP A 100 -2.54 -30.76 26.20
C ASP A 100 -3.21 -31.06 27.53
N GLU A 101 -4.33 -30.40 27.81
CA GLU A 101 -5.08 -30.55 29.05
C GLU A 101 -6.13 -31.67 28.95
N ALA A 102 -6.36 -32.23 27.76
CA ALA A 102 -7.23 -33.37 27.57
C ALA A 102 -6.54 -34.68 28.04
N ALA A 103 -7.29 -35.54 28.73
CA ALA A 103 -6.80 -36.85 29.20
C ALA A 103 -6.38 -37.79 28.05
N ASP A 104 -6.92 -37.56 26.85
CA ASP A 104 -6.50 -38.16 25.59
C ASP A 104 -6.39 -37.05 24.53
N PRO A 105 -5.18 -36.49 24.28
CA PRO A 105 -4.99 -35.42 23.33
C PRO A 105 -5.12 -35.95 21.89
N GLY A 106 -6.36 -36.02 21.40
CA GLY A 106 -6.65 -36.37 20.01
C GLY A 106 -6.12 -35.31 19.04
N PHE A 107 -4.96 -35.56 18.44
CA PHE A 107 -4.37 -34.67 17.43
C PHE A 107 -5.26 -34.59 16.19
N LYS A 108 -5.75 -33.37 15.91
CA LYS A 108 -6.52 -33.08 14.71
C LYS A 108 -5.64 -32.37 13.69
N VAL A 109 -5.69 -32.82 12.44
CA VAL A 109 -5.01 -32.14 11.33
C VAL A 109 -5.60 -30.74 11.21
N ARG A 110 -4.73 -29.74 11.36
CA ARG A 110 -5.08 -28.33 11.26
C ARG A 110 -4.81 -27.79 9.85
N LEU A 111 -3.75 -28.28 9.20
CA LEU A 111 -3.35 -27.92 7.85
C LEU A 111 -2.62 -29.09 7.21
N ALA A 112 -2.93 -29.39 5.94
CA ALA A 112 -2.16 -30.32 5.11
C ALA A 112 -1.96 -29.73 3.72
N GLY A 113 -0.71 -29.59 3.27
CA GLY A 113 -0.37 -28.89 2.02
C GLY A 113 1.07 -29.10 1.60
N THR A 114 1.63 -28.08 0.94
CA THR A 114 3.04 -28.02 0.53
C THR A 114 3.70 -26.76 1.08
N VAL A 115 5.02 -26.71 1.15
CA VAL A 115 5.75 -25.50 1.52
C VAL A 115 5.93 -24.62 0.27
N ALA A 116 5.28 -23.46 0.23
CA ALA A 116 5.39 -22.47 -0.85
C ALA A 116 6.72 -21.72 -0.85
N GLY A 117 7.33 -21.60 0.33
CA GLY A 117 8.60 -20.94 0.51
C GLY A 117 9.09 -21.08 1.94
N TYR A 118 10.37 -20.79 2.16
CA TYR A 118 10.93 -20.78 3.50
C TYR A 118 11.98 -19.67 3.62
N SER A 119 12.12 -19.14 4.82
CA SER A 119 13.19 -18.20 5.15
C SER A 119 13.89 -18.63 6.43
N VAL A 120 15.19 -18.35 6.49
CA VAL A 120 16.02 -18.62 7.65
C VAL A 120 16.69 -17.30 8.05
N SER A 121 16.31 -16.75 9.20
CA SER A 121 16.91 -15.53 9.75
C SER A 121 17.14 -15.68 11.24
N ALA A 122 18.31 -15.28 11.73
CA ALA A 122 18.69 -15.33 13.15
C ALA A 122 18.47 -16.71 13.84
N GLY A 123 18.55 -17.83 13.09
CA GLY A 123 18.32 -19.17 13.62
C GLY A 123 16.84 -19.59 13.72
N ARG A 124 15.93 -18.74 13.26
CA ARG A 124 14.49 -19.02 13.12
C ARG A 124 14.19 -19.38 11.67
N PHE A 125 13.53 -20.53 11.50
CA PHE A 125 12.93 -20.98 10.25
C PHE A 125 11.50 -20.49 10.21
N VAL A 126 11.08 -19.93 9.09
CA VAL A 126 9.68 -19.61 8.81
C VAL A 126 9.31 -20.34 7.54
N PHE A 127 8.43 -21.32 7.65
CA PHE A 127 7.87 -22.05 6.52
C PHE A 127 6.54 -21.41 6.12
N THR A 128 6.46 -20.94 4.88
CA THR A 128 5.25 -20.43 4.27
C THR A 128 4.52 -21.58 3.60
N LEU A 129 3.32 -21.89 4.07
CA LEU A 129 2.55 -23.05 3.67
C LEU A 129 1.55 -22.67 2.58
N SER A 130 1.49 -23.47 1.52
CA SER A 130 0.50 -23.41 0.46
C SER A 130 -0.47 -24.58 0.60
N ASP A 131 -1.74 -24.26 0.84
CA ASP A 131 -2.87 -25.17 0.71
C ASP A 131 -3.13 -25.45 -0.80
N MET A 132 -3.85 -26.52 -1.15
CA MET A 132 -4.52 -26.67 -2.45
C MET A 132 -5.30 -25.42 -2.91
N ALA A 133 -5.65 -24.51 -1.99
CA ALA A 133 -6.13 -23.16 -2.29
C ALA A 133 -5.19 -22.35 -3.24
N GLY A 134 -3.88 -22.64 -3.27
CA GLY A 134 -2.93 -21.99 -4.19
C GLY A 134 -3.30 -22.16 -5.68
N ARG A 135 -3.94 -23.28 -6.05
CA ARG A 135 -4.46 -23.49 -7.42
C ARG A 135 -5.60 -22.55 -7.80
N LEU A 136 -6.39 -22.13 -6.81
CA LEU A 136 -7.44 -21.14 -7.02
C LEU A 136 -6.88 -19.72 -7.22
N GLY A 137 -5.58 -19.51 -7.00
CA GLY A 137 -4.87 -18.25 -7.22
C GLY A 137 -4.23 -18.10 -8.61
N GLU A 138 -4.27 -19.14 -9.46
CA GLU A 138 -3.78 -19.06 -10.85
C GLU A 138 -4.91 -18.71 -11.82
N PRO A 139 -4.72 -17.82 -12.82
CA PRO A 139 -5.77 -17.49 -13.76
C PRO A 139 -6.32 -18.69 -14.55
N LEU A 140 -7.65 -18.80 -14.61
CA LEU A 140 -8.31 -19.94 -15.25
C LEU A 140 -8.44 -19.80 -16.76
N VAL A 141 -8.60 -18.57 -17.25
CA VAL A 141 -8.89 -18.26 -18.66
C VAL A 141 -7.63 -17.71 -19.33
N LYS A 142 -6.63 -18.56 -19.52
CA LYS A 142 -5.29 -18.14 -20.03
C LYS A 142 -5.10 -18.30 -21.53
N ASP A 143 -5.92 -19.12 -22.18
CA ASP A 143 -5.75 -19.40 -23.61
C ASP A 143 -6.24 -18.23 -24.47
N SER A 144 -5.55 -17.98 -25.58
CA SER A 144 -5.88 -16.92 -26.52
C SER A 144 -5.98 -17.46 -27.95
N PHE A 145 -6.76 -16.77 -28.78
CA PHE A 145 -6.89 -17.08 -30.20
C PHE A 145 -5.57 -16.79 -30.93
N ALA A 146 -5.12 -17.74 -31.76
CA ALA A 146 -3.86 -17.59 -32.51
C ALA A 146 -3.99 -16.65 -33.73
N GLY A 147 -5.20 -16.46 -34.27
CA GLY A 147 -5.46 -15.62 -35.44
C GLY A 147 -4.91 -16.20 -36.76
N THR A 148 -4.75 -17.52 -36.83
CA THR A 148 -4.17 -18.26 -37.97
C THR A 148 -5.20 -18.73 -39.00
N GLY A 149 -6.47 -18.34 -38.84
CA GLY A 149 -7.61 -18.81 -39.61
C GLY A 149 -8.30 -20.02 -39.00
N GLY A 150 -9.39 -20.47 -39.64
CA GLY A 150 -10.18 -21.61 -39.14
C GLY A 150 -10.83 -21.30 -37.78
N ILE A 151 -10.77 -22.24 -36.83
CA ILE A 151 -11.37 -22.02 -35.50
C ILE A 151 -10.57 -21.06 -34.62
N GLU A 152 -9.30 -20.82 -34.96
CA GLU A 152 -8.44 -19.84 -34.27
C GLU A 152 -8.71 -18.39 -34.72
N GLY A 153 -9.65 -18.20 -35.66
CA GLY A 153 -10.10 -16.91 -36.14
C GLY A 153 -9.13 -16.21 -37.09
N ASP A 154 -9.59 -15.11 -37.69
CA ASP A 154 -8.78 -14.26 -38.57
C ASP A 154 -7.70 -13.50 -37.78
N ALA A 155 -6.81 -12.78 -38.47
CA ALA A 155 -5.73 -12.00 -37.83
C ALA A 155 -6.23 -11.03 -36.75
N ALA A 156 -7.44 -10.47 -36.90
CA ALA A 156 -8.07 -9.60 -35.91
C ALA A 156 -8.46 -10.30 -34.60
N ALA A 157 -8.53 -11.63 -34.59
CA ALA A 157 -8.79 -12.42 -33.40
C ALA A 157 -7.55 -12.64 -32.54
N LYS A 158 -6.35 -12.45 -33.10
CA LYS A 158 -5.07 -12.80 -32.46
C LYS A 158 -4.91 -12.14 -31.09
N GLY A 159 -4.56 -12.94 -30.08
CA GLY A 159 -4.29 -12.48 -28.73
C GLY A 159 -5.54 -12.18 -27.89
N ARG A 160 -6.75 -12.27 -28.47
CA ARG A 160 -7.98 -12.21 -27.67
C ARG A 160 -8.12 -13.48 -26.84
N VAL A 161 -8.52 -13.31 -25.59
CA VAL A 161 -8.74 -14.41 -24.64
C VAL A 161 -9.91 -15.28 -25.08
N LYS A 162 -9.77 -16.61 -24.96
CA LYS A 162 -10.84 -17.59 -25.20
C LYS A 162 -11.75 -17.64 -23.98
N ARG A 163 -12.82 -16.86 -24.03
CA ARG A 163 -13.72 -16.59 -22.89
C ARG A 163 -14.48 -17.84 -22.44
N ARG A 164 -14.85 -17.91 -21.16
CA ARG A 164 -15.56 -19.05 -20.57
C ARG A 164 -16.84 -18.62 -19.86
N SER A 165 -17.85 -19.48 -19.87
CA SER A 165 -19.18 -19.17 -19.31
C SER A 165 -19.72 -20.35 -18.53
N TRP A 166 -20.31 -20.12 -17.35
CA TRP A 166 -20.97 -21.14 -16.53
C TRP A 166 -22.37 -20.69 -16.14
N GLY A 167 -23.29 -21.64 -16.00
CA GLY A 167 -24.69 -21.35 -15.67
C GLY A 167 -25.38 -20.54 -16.75
N ARG A 168 -26.26 -19.62 -16.36
CA ARG A 168 -27.10 -18.84 -17.28
C ARG A 168 -26.55 -17.42 -17.45
N CYS A 169 -25.94 -17.13 -18.58
CA CYS A 169 -25.30 -15.83 -18.86
C CYS A 169 -26.14 -15.00 -19.83
N TRP A 170 -26.49 -13.77 -19.46
CA TRP A 170 -27.35 -12.92 -20.29
C TRP A 170 -26.57 -11.83 -21.01
N ASN A 171 -26.99 -11.58 -22.25
CA ASN A 171 -26.49 -10.50 -23.09
C ASN A 171 -24.95 -10.51 -23.24
N VAL A 172 -24.36 -11.70 -23.43
CA VAL A 172 -22.93 -11.89 -23.71
C VAL A 172 -22.65 -11.40 -25.13
N GLU A 173 -21.60 -10.59 -25.31
CA GLU A 173 -21.21 -10.07 -26.62
C GLU A 173 -20.59 -11.14 -27.52
N GLY A 174 -21.08 -11.23 -28.74
CA GLY A 174 -20.46 -12.00 -29.82
C GLY A 174 -19.38 -11.19 -30.50
N ARG A 175 -18.15 -11.71 -30.57
CA ARG A 175 -17.03 -11.04 -31.22
C ARG A 175 -16.73 -11.72 -32.54
N VAL A 176 -16.41 -10.95 -33.59
CA VAL A 176 -16.12 -11.50 -34.92
C VAL A 176 -14.94 -12.48 -34.82
N LEU A 177 -15.12 -13.72 -35.29
CA LEU A 177 -14.09 -14.76 -35.37
C LEU A 177 -13.62 -14.93 -36.81
N LEU A 178 -14.56 -15.09 -37.75
CA LEU A 178 -14.29 -15.18 -39.19
C LEU A 178 -15.18 -14.18 -39.94
N ALA A 179 -14.59 -13.08 -40.39
CA ALA A 179 -15.32 -11.97 -41.00
C ALA A 179 -15.94 -12.38 -42.34
N ALA A 180 -15.22 -13.16 -43.15
CA ALA A 180 -15.68 -13.59 -44.47
C ALA A 180 -16.97 -14.43 -44.45
N TRP A 181 -17.30 -15.03 -43.30
CA TRP A 181 -18.44 -15.93 -43.14
C TRP A 181 -19.47 -15.41 -42.13
N ASN A 182 -19.31 -14.18 -41.61
CA ASN A 182 -20.12 -13.63 -40.51
C ASN A 182 -20.20 -14.57 -39.29
N ILE A 183 -19.08 -15.19 -38.90
CA ILE A 183 -19.03 -16.08 -37.74
C ILE A 183 -18.47 -15.33 -36.54
N TYR A 184 -19.18 -15.43 -35.42
CA TYR A 184 -18.89 -14.75 -34.15
C TYR A 184 -18.65 -15.80 -33.06
N GLU A 185 -17.63 -15.55 -32.22
CA GLU A 185 -17.35 -16.34 -31.02
C GLU A 185 -18.08 -15.76 -29.79
N PHE A 186 -18.57 -16.67 -28.95
CA PHE A 186 -19.16 -16.36 -27.65
C PHE A 186 -18.41 -17.01 -26.47
N GLY A 187 -17.32 -17.72 -26.78
CA GLY A 187 -16.49 -18.43 -25.80
C GLY A 187 -15.40 -19.28 -26.47
N ASP A 188 -14.73 -20.10 -25.66
CA ASP A 188 -13.72 -21.04 -26.10
C ASP A 188 -14.33 -22.16 -26.98
N PRO A 189 -13.93 -22.27 -28.25
CA PRO A 189 -14.43 -23.33 -29.13
C PRO A 189 -14.10 -24.76 -28.69
N ALA A 190 -13.13 -24.94 -27.79
CA ALA A 190 -12.82 -26.23 -27.18
C ALA A 190 -13.78 -26.59 -26.02
N ARG A 191 -14.64 -25.66 -25.60
CA ARG A 191 -15.57 -25.83 -24.48
C ARG A 191 -17.01 -25.68 -24.96
N ALA A 192 -17.66 -26.82 -25.16
CA ALA A 192 -19.05 -26.86 -25.60
C ALA A 192 -19.98 -26.15 -24.61
N LEU A 193 -20.77 -25.21 -25.12
CA LEU A 193 -21.88 -24.60 -24.41
C LEU A 193 -23.08 -25.55 -24.41
N SER A 194 -23.89 -25.50 -23.35
CA SER A 194 -25.11 -26.30 -23.29
C SER A 194 -26.13 -25.85 -24.33
N ALA A 195 -26.32 -24.53 -24.52
CA ALA A 195 -27.26 -23.98 -25.51
C ALA A 195 -27.07 -22.47 -25.72
N PHE A 196 -27.59 -21.97 -26.84
CA PHE A 196 -27.92 -20.56 -27.03
C PHE A 196 -29.43 -20.39 -26.78
N ASP A 197 -29.81 -19.80 -25.65
CA ASP A 197 -31.23 -19.55 -25.31
C ASP A 197 -31.80 -18.44 -26.23
N ALA A 198 -30.99 -17.43 -26.56
CA ALA A 198 -31.34 -16.38 -27.51
C ALA A 198 -30.09 -15.80 -28.18
N VAL A 199 -30.20 -15.38 -29.44
CA VAL A 199 -29.23 -14.52 -30.13
C VAL A 199 -29.95 -13.24 -30.50
N LYS A 200 -29.31 -12.10 -30.30
CA LYS A 200 -29.93 -10.78 -30.37
C LYS A 200 -29.07 -9.84 -31.22
N ASP A 201 -29.68 -9.22 -32.23
CA ASP A 201 -29.09 -8.10 -32.97
C ASP A 201 -29.68 -6.80 -32.43
N LYS A 202 -28.84 -5.88 -31.94
CA LYS A 202 -29.30 -4.62 -31.33
C LYS A 202 -30.36 -4.81 -30.22
N GLY A 203 -30.22 -5.90 -29.45
CA GLY A 203 -31.15 -6.28 -28.38
C GLY A 203 -32.41 -7.04 -28.83
N ARG A 204 -32.69 -7.13 -30.14
CA ARG A 204 -33.86 -7.86 -30.68
C ARG A 204 -33.53 -9.35 -30.86
N PRO A 205 -34.28 -10.28 -30.24
CA PRO A 205 -34.06 -11.72 -30.44
C PRO A 205 -34.33 -12.14 -31.89
N VAL A 206 -33.55 -13.09 -32.39
CA VAL A 206 -33.64 -13.61 -33.76
C VAL A 206 -33.93 -15.11 -33.81
N ALA A 207 -34.35 -15.61 -34.97
CA ALA A 207 -34.53 -17.04 -35.20
C ALA A 207 -33.18 -17.77 -35.20
N ILE A 208 -33.10 -18.91 -34.49
CA ILE A 208 -31.88 -19.71 -34.34
C ILE A 208 -32.07 -21.08 -35.02
N VAL A 209 -31.15 -21.42 -35.92
CA VAL A 209 -30.98 -22.79 -36.44
C VAL A 209 -29.81 -23.44 -35.71
N THR A 210 -30.05 -24.53 -34.97
CA THR A 210 -28.98 -25.21 -34.24
C THR A 210 -28.20 -26.15 -35.15
N VAL A 211 -26.88 -25.98 -35.21
CA VAL A 211 -25.94 -26.86 -35.92
C VAL A 211 -25.43 -27.92 -34.94
N ALA A 212 -25.70 -29.19 -35.25
CA ALA A 212 -25.27 -30.31 -34.44
C ALA A 212 -23.75 -30.52 -34.50
N TRP A 213 -23.20 -31.21 -33.50
CA TRP A 213 -21.80 -31.64 -33.50
C TRP A 213 -21.51 -32.58 -34.66
N ALA A 214 -20.49 -32.26 -35.47
CA ALA A 214 -20.10 -33.03 -36.66
C ALA A 214 -18.89 -33.96 -36.42
N GLY A 215 -18.64 -34.37 -35.17
CA GLY A 215 -17.55 -35.30 -34.81
C GLY A 215 -16.21 -34.64 -34.49
N SER A 216 -15.93 -33.44 -35.01
CA SER A 216 -14.75 -32.64 -34.65
C SER A 216 -15.03 -31.14 -34.69
N VAL A 217 -14.16 -30.35 -34.06
CA VAL A 217 -14.26 -28.88 -34.05
C VAL A 217 -14.17 -28.33 -35.47
N ALA A 218 -13.23 -28.82 -36.28
CA ALA A 218 -13.05 -28.43 -37.67
C ALA A 218 -14.28 -28.79 -38.52
N ALA A 219 -14.77 -30.03 -38.43
CA ALA A 219 -15.95 -30.46 -39.17
C ALA A 219 -17.21 -29.68 -38.77
N THR A 220 -17.36 -29.33 -37.49
CA THR A 220 -18.49 -28.53 -37.00
C THR A 220 -18.40 -27.09 -37.49
N LEU A 221 -17.19 -26.52 -37.55
CA LEU A 221 -16.98 -25.21 -38.15
C LEU A 221 -17.33 -25.20 -39.64
N ASP A 222 -16.97 -26.24 -40.39
CA ASP A 222 -17.32 -26.34 -41.81
C ASP A 222 -18.83 -26.55 -42.01
N ALA A 223 -19.49 -27.34 -41.15
CA ALA A 223 -20.95 -27.45 -41.13
C ALA A 223 -21.61 -26.09 -40.81
N LEU A 224 -21.05 -25.31 -39.90
CA LEU A 224 -21.53 -23.97 -39.57
C LEU A 224 -21.36 -22.99 -40.75
N LYS A 225 -20.22 -23.04 -41.46
CA LYS A 225 -20.02 -22.25 -42.69
C LYS A 225 -21.04 -22.62 -43.77
N ALA A 226 -21.35 -23.91 -43.92
CA ALA A 226 -22.31 -24.42 -44.89
C ALA A 226 -23.78 -24.23 -44.49
N ALA A 227 -24.06 -23.94 -43.22
CA ALA A 227 -25.43 -23.81 -42.72
C ALA A 227 -26.20 -22.68 -43.44
N SER A 228 -27.42 -23.01 -43.87
CA SER A 228 -28.39 -22.04 -44.39
C SER A 228 -28.97 -21.25 -43.23
N VAL A 229 -28.77 -19.93 -43.24
CA VAL A 229 -29.25 -19.02 -42.20
C VAL A 229 -30.54 -18.36 -42.69
N PRO A 230 -31.62 -18.31 -41.89
CA PRO A 230 -32.83 -17.57 -42.27
C PRO A 230 -32.56 -16.07 -42.30
N GLU A 231 -33.33 -15.33 -43.10
CA GLU A 231 -33.19 -13.87 -43.21
C GLU A 231 -33.40 -13.19 -41.85
N GLY A 232 -32.42 -12.37 -41.45
CA GLY A 232 -32.39 -11.72 -40.14
C GLY A 232 -32.18 -12.67 -38.94
N GLY A 233 -31.90 -13.95 -39.18
CA GLY A 233 -31.63 -14.96 -38.16
C GLY A 233 -30.17 -15.37 -38.06
N CYS A 234 -29.93 -16.49 -37.37
CA CYS A 234 -28.61 -17.06 -37.19
C CYS A 234 -28.61 -18.60 -37.23
N ALA A 235 -27.44 -19.17 -37.52
CA ALA A 235 -27.14 -20.57 -37.23
C ALA A 235 -26.17 -20.63 -36.05
N ALA A 236 -26.49 -21.38 -35.00
CA ALA A 236 -25.69 -21.47 -33.79
C ALA A 236 -25.14 -22.88 -33.59
N ALA A 237 -23.86 -23.00 -33.27
CA ALA A 237 -23.20 -24.27 -32.96
C ALA A 237 -22.73 -24.24 -31.48
N PRO A 238 -23.58 -24.64 -30.51
CA PRO A 238 -23.22 -24.67 -29.10
C PRO A 238 -21.95 -25.49 -28.81
N SER A 239 -21.73 -26.57 -29.56
CA SER A 239 -20.58 -27.49 -29.42
C SER A 239 -19.22 -26.84 -29.68
N ILE A 240 -19.17 -25.70 -30.38
CA ILE A 240 -17.95 -24.91 -30.62
C ILE A 240 -18.12 -23.44 -30.23
N ALA A 241 -19.13 -23.12 -29.41
CA ALA A 241 -19.41 -21.77 -28.90
C ALA A 241 -19.47 -20.65 -29.97
N CYS A 242 -19.89 -20.96 -31.20
CA CYS A 242 -19.89 -20.04 -32.33
C CYS A 242 -21.28 -19.88 -32.97
N VAL A 243 -21.52 -18.71 -33.57
CA VAL A 243 -22.74 -18.40 -34.31
C VAL A 243 -22.38 -17.79 -35.67
N LYS A 244 -23.03 -18.26 -36.73
CA LYS A 244 -23.05 -17.63 -38.05
C LYS A 244 -24.29 -16.75 -38.16
N PHE A 245 -24.12 -15.47 -38.45
CA PHE A 245 -25.23 -14.53 -38.63
C PHE A 245 -25.53 -14.28 -40.12
N TRP A 246 -26.78 -13.96 -40.45
CA TRP A 246 -27.24 -13.74 -41.83
C TRP A 246 -26.44 -12.63 -42.54
N THR A 247 -26.34 -11.48 -41.90
CA THR A 247 -25.57 -10.30 -42.36
C THR A 247 -24.52 -9.92 -41.32
N GLN A 248 -23.73 -8.87 -41.56
CA GLN A 248 -22.83 -8.35 -40.54
C GLN A 248 -23.62 -7.47 -39.56
N PRO A 249 -23.91 -7.92 -38.32
CA PRO A 249 -24.55 -7.09 -37.30
C PRO A 249 -23.59 -5.99 -36.81
N SER A 250 -24.15 -4.86 -36.37
CA SER A 250 -23.37 -3.83 -35.68
C SER A 250 -23.01 -4.27 -34.26
N THR A 251 -23.98 -4.84 -33.54
CA THR A 251 -23.83 -5.33 -32.17
C THR A 251 -24.62 -6.61 -32.00
N LEU A 252 -23.91 -7.73 -31.84
CA LEU A 252 -24.50 -9.04 -31.62
C LEU A 252 -24.31 -9.47 -30.16
N THR A 253 -25.39 -9.85 -29.50
CA THR A 253 -25.34 -10.42 -28.15
C THR A 253 -26.13 -11.72 -28.08
N ALA A 254 -25.88 -12.54 -27.05
CA ALA A 254 -26.61 -13.78 -26.84
C ALA A 254 -26.86 -14.07 -25.37
N ASP A 255 -27.94 -14.78 -25.09
CA ASP A 255 -28.19 -15.41 -23.80
C ASP A 255 -27.74 -16.87 -23.91
N LEU A 256 -26.81 -17.27 -23.05
CA LEU A 256 -26.10 -18.52 -23.13
C LEU A 256 -26.44 -19.40 -21.92
N ARG A 257 -26.57 -20.70 -22.17
CA ARG A 257 -26.31 -21.71 -21.15
C ARG A 257 -24.86 -22.11 -21.28
N GLY A 258 -24.11 -21.87 -20.22
CA GLY A 258 -22.66 -22.04 -20.13
C GLY A 258 -22.19 -23.47 -20.40
N GLU A 259 -20.92 -23.70 -20.10
CA GLU A 259 -20.22 -24.94 -20.39
C GLU A 259 -20.94 -26.18 -19.84
N LEU A 260 -21.03 -27.20 -20.70
CA LEU A 260 -21.67 -28.46 -20.33
C LEU A 260 -20.80 -29.25 -19.33
N GLY A 261 -19.48 -29.27 -19.51
CA GLY A 261 -18.58 -30.04 -18.64
C GLY A 261 -19.01 -31.51 -18.49
N THR A 262 -19.18 -31.96 -17.24
CA THR A 262 -19.74 -33.28 -16.88
C THR A 262 -21.27 -33.28 -16.79
N GLY A 263 -21.92 -32.12 -16.93
CA GLY A 263 -23.35 -31.89 -16.83
C GLY A 263 -23.64 -30.41 -16.60
N TYR A 264 -24.73 -29.90 -17.19
CA TYR A 264 -25.12 -28.50 -17.05
C TYR A 264 -25.58 -28.19 -15.61
N VAL A 265 -25.03 -27.12 -15.04
CA VAL A 265 -25.37 -26.61 -13.71
C VAL A 265 -25.62 -25.12 -13.77
N GLU A 266 -26.68 -24.64 -13.10
CA GLU A 266 -27.05 -23.23 -13.10
C GLU A 266 -27.27 -22.62 -11.71
N HIS A 267 -27.27 -23.41 -10.64
CA HIS A 267 -27.31 -22.86 -9.30
C HIS A 267 -25.90 -22.50 -8.81
N VAL A 268 -25.80 -21.48 -7.94
CA VAL A 268 -24.52 -20.93 -7.45
C VAL A 268 -23.56 -22.00 -6.92
N PRO A 269 -23.97 -22.93 -6.03
CA PRO A 269 -23.06 -23.97 -5.53
C PRO A 269 -22.53 -24.91 -6.61
N GLY A 270 -23.34 -25.22 -7.63
CA GLY A 270 -22.95 -26.10 -8.72
C GLY A 270 -21.95 -25.43 -9.65
N ILE A 271 -22.16 -24.14 -9.93
CA ILE A 271 -21.20 -23.32 -10.68
C ILE A 271 -19.87 -23.20 -9.90
N ALA A 272 -19.92 -22.97 -8.59
CA ALA A 272 -18.71 -22.95 -7.75
C ALA A 272 -17.92 -24.26 -7.82
N ALA A 273 -18.61 -25.41 -7.79
CA ALA A 273 -17.99 -26.72 -7.96
C ALA A 273 -17.38 -26.89 -9.36
N ALA A 274 -18.06 -26.42 -10.41
CA ALA A 274 -17.57 -26.48 -11.78
C ALA A 274 -16.31 -25.61 -11.99
N ILE A 275 -16.26 -24.40 -11.39
CA ILE A 275 -15.09 -23.51 -11.43
C ILE A 275 -13.90 -24.17 -10.71
N SER A 276 -14.12 -24.69 -9.51
CA SER A 276 -13.04 -25.38 -8.76
C SER A 276 -12.52 -26.59 -9.53
N ALA A 277 -13.41 -27.42 -10.07
CA ALA A 277 -13.02 -28.58 -10.87
C ALA A 277 -12.25 -28.18 -12.14
N ALA A 278 -12.64 -27.08 -12.81
CA ALA A 278 -11.93 -26.57 -13.97
C ALA A 278 -10.51 -26.06 -13.63
N ALA A 279 -10.28 -25.63 -12.40
CA ALA A 279 -8.99 -25.21 -11.87
C ALA A 279 -8.18 -26.37 -11.24
N GLU A 280 -8.66 -27.62 -11.34
CA GLU A 280 -8.11 -28.77 -10.62
C GLU A 280 -8.02 -28.54 -9.10
N GLY A 281 -8.95 -27.74 -8.57
CA GLY A 281 -9.04 -27.33 -7.19
C GLY A 281 -9.81 -28.31 -6.29
N PRO A 282 -10.02 -27.94 -5.01
CA PRO A 282 -10.68 -28.80 -4.04
C PRO A 282 -12.18 -29.00 -4.32
N VAL A 283 -12.71 -30.17 -3.97
CA VAL A 283 -14.13 -30.49 -4.18
C VAL A 283 -15.00 -29.71 -3.19
N VAL A 284 -16.18 -29.25 -3.63
CA VAL A 284 -17.16 -28.60 -2.76
C VAL A 284 -17.79 -29.61 -1.81
N ASP A 285 -17.83 -29.25 -0.52
CA ASP A 285 -18.45 -30.05 0.53
C ASP A 285 -19.96 -29.76 0.65
N GLY A 286 -20.75 -30.80 0.95
CA GLY A 286 -22.19 -30.66 1.17
C GLY A 286 -22.99 -30.08 -0.01
N LEU A 287 -22.50 -30.19 -1.26
CA LEU A 287 -23.04 -29.52 -2.45
C LEU A 287 -24.58 -29.59 -2.57
N ALA A 288 -25.17 -30.77 -2.38
CA ALA A 288 -26.61 -30.97 -2.52
C ALA A 288 -27.43 -30.15 -1.50
N ALA A 289 -26.97 -30.09 -0.24
CA ALA A 289 -27.66 -29.35 0.82
C ALA A 289 -27.62 -27.83 0.55
N ILE A 290 -26.48 -27.34 0.05
CA ILE A 290 -26.30 -25.91 -0.21
C ILE A 290 -27.00 -25.50 -1.52
N ALA A 291 -27.03 -26.39 -2.51
CA ALA A 291 -27.83 -26.20 -3.72
C ALA A 291 -29.32 -26.05 -3.39
N ALA A 292 -29.84 -26.82 -2.42
CA ALA A 292 -31.21 -26.67 -1.95
C ALA A 292 -31.47 -25.32 -1.23
N LEU A 293 -30.45 -24.75 -0.57
CA LEU A 293 -30.54 -23.44 0.07
C LEU A 293 -30.47 -22.25 -0.91
N ARG A 294 -29.85 -22.46 -2.08
CA ARG A 294 -29.69 -21.44 -3.15
C ARG A 294 -30.00 -22.07 -4.51
N PRO A 295 -31.28 -22.40 -4.78
CA PRO A 295 -31.68 -23.13 -5.99
C PRO A 295 -31.77 -22.22 -7.23
N ASP A 296 -31.77 -20.90 -7.05
CA ASP A 296 -32.02 -19.96 -8.13
C ASP A 296 -30.92 -19.99 -9.22
N PRO A 297 -31.30 -19.86 -10.51
CA PRO A 297 -30.35 -19.79 -11.60
C PRO A 297 -29.42 -18.58 -11.49
N ALA A 298 -28.14 -18.81 -11.74
CA ALA A 298 -27.07 -17.84 -11.79
C ALA A 298 -26.17 -18.11 -13.00
N GLY A 299 -25.35 -17.13 -13.35
CA GLY A 299 -24.34 -17.32 -14.38
C GLY A 299 -23.10 -16.47 -14.15
N LEU A 300 -21.99 -16.99 -14.66
CA LEU A 300 -20.68 -16.36 -14.59
C LEU A 300 -20.02 -16.44 -15.95
N HIS A 301 -19.78 -15.28 -16.56
CA HIS A 301 -18.91 -15.12 -17.72
C HIS A 301 -17.55 -14.60 -17.26
N ALA A 302 -16.49 -15.22 -17.74
CA ALA A 302 -15.09 -14.86 -17.50
C ALA A 302 -14.42 -14.50 -18.83
N ASP A 303 -14.00 -13.25 -18.96
CA ASP A 303 -13.40 -12.67 -20.16
C ASP A 303 -12.05 -11.97 -19.93
N ASP A 304 -11.52 -12.06 -18.72
CA ASP A 304 -10.24 -11.48 -18.28
C ASP A 304 -9.21 -12.60 -18.04
N ALA A 305 -8.05 -12.49 -18.69
CA ALA A 305 -6.95 -13.45 -18.55
C ALA A 305 -6.21 -13.37 -17.20
N SER A 306 -6.52 -12.37 -16.38
CA SER A 306 -5.98 -12.22 -15.03
C SER A 306 -6.92 -12.72 -13.93
N GLU A 307 -8.20 -12.99 -14.25
CA GLU A 307 -9.18 -13.41 -13.24
C GLU A 307 -8.89 -14.84 -12.76
N THR A 308 -8.70 -14.96 -11.45
CA THR A 308 -8.41 -16.23 -10.76
C THR A 308 -9.72 -16.93 -10.34
N PRO A 309 -9.75 -18.27 -10.24
CA PRO A 309 -10.89 -19.01 -9.69
C PRO A 309 -11.37 -18.49 -8.34
N ALA A 310 -10.47 -18.06 -7.46
CA ALA A 310 -10.82 -17.46 -6.18
C ALA A 310 -11.65 -16.17 -6.35
N GLN A 311 -11.22 -15.27 -7.24
CA GLN A 311 -11.97 -14.05 -7.56
C GLN A 311 -13.33 -14.36 -8.20
N MET A 312 -13.40 -15.41 -9.02
CA MET A 312 -14.67 -15.89 -9.59
C MET A 312 -15.60 -16.43 -8.51
N LEU A 313 -15.09 -17.20 -7.55
CA LEU A 313 -15.84 -17.72 -6.40
C LEU A 313 -16.32 -16.58 -5.51
N ASP A 314 -15.51 -15.56 -5.22
CA ASP A 314 -15.93 -14.37 -4.49
C ASP A 314 -17.08 -13.65 -5.22
N ARG A 315 -16.89 -13.37 -6.51
CA ARG A 315 -17.88 -12.67 -7.35
C ARG A 315 -19.20 -13.42 -7.41
N LEU A 316 -19.18 -14.75 -7.38
CA LEU A 316 -20.35 -15.62 -7.45
C LEU A 316 -21.02 -15.80 -6.08
N CYS A 317 -20.28 -16.28 -5.07
CA CYS A 317 -20.82 -16.69 -3.78
C CYS A 317 -21.27 -15.50 -2.93
N LEU A 318 -20.50 -14.40 -2.89
CA LEU A 318 -20.84 -13.24 -2.06
C LEU A 318 -22.15 -12.59 -2.51
N ARG A 319 -22.45 -12.60 -3.81
CA ARG A 319 -23.70 -12.09 -4.37
C ARG A 319 -24.92 -12.97 -4.05
N ALA A 320 -24.68 -14.21 -3.63
CA ALA A 320 -25.71 -15.16 -3.20
C ALA A 320 -25.79 -15.27 -1.66
N SER A 321 -25.14 -14.35 -0.93
CA SER A 321 -25.00 -14.41 0.52
C SER A 321 -24.44 -15.75 0.99
N LEU A 322 -23.42 -16.25 0.28
CA LEU A 322 -22.62 -17.40 0.66
C LEU A 322 -21.19 -16.95 0.90
N SER A 323 -20.61 -17.32 2.03
CA SER A 323 -19.16 -17.34 2.19
C SER A 323 -18.62 -18.67 1.69
N TRP A 324 -17.40 -18.68 1.20
CA TRP A 324 -16.67 -19.89 0.88
C TRP A 324 -15.37 -19.93 1.67
N GLY A 325 -14.74 -21.09 1.77
CA GLY A 325 -13.43 -21.24 2.38
C GLY A 325 -12.94 -22.67 2.25
N VAL A 326 -11.64 -22.89 2.37
CA VAL A 326 -11.07 -24.25 2.31
C VAL A 326 -10.98 -24.84 3.71
N THR A 327 -11.49 -26.05 3.88
CA THR A 327 -11.45 -26.79 5.14
C THR A 327 -10.13 -27.55 5.28
N ALA A 328 -9.80 -27.96 6.52
CA ALA A 328 -8.61 -28.76 6.80
C ALA A 328 -8.55 -30.09 6.01
N ASP A 329 -9.71 -30.61 5.58
CA ASP A 329 -9.84 -31.82 4.76
C ASP A 329 -9.67 -31.56 3.26
N LYS A 330 -9.17 -30.38 2.86
CA LYS A 330 -8.97 -29.98 1.46
C LYS A 330 -10.27 -30.02 0.67
N ARG A 331 -11.33 -29.43 1.22
CA ARG A 331 -12.63 -29.26 0.55
C ARG A 331 -13.04 -27.79 0.60
N ILE A 332 -13.79 -27.34 -0.39
CA ILE A 332 -14.43 -26.01 -0.35
C ILE A 332 -15.71 -26.14 0.47
N ALA A 333 -15.77 -25.50 1.63
CA ALA A 333 -17.01 -25.32 2.36
C ALA A 333 -17.68 -24.03 1.90
N LEU A 334 -18.93 -24.13 1.43
CA LEU A 334 -19.81 -22.98 1.25
C LEU A 334 -20.68 -22.84 2.50
N ARG A 335 -20.92 -21.63 2.98
CA ARG A 335 -21.75 -21.38 4.17
C ARG A 335 -22.67 -20.18 3.94
N PRO A 336 -23.97 -20.28 4.26
CA PRO A 336 -24.86 -19.12 4.22
C PRO A 336 -24.39 -18.03 5.18
N ILE A 337 -24.38 -16.80 4.70
CA ILE A 337 -24.19 -15.62 5.55
C ILE A 337 -25.57 -15.23 6.10
N ALA A 338 -25.74 -15.36 7.41
CA ALA A 338 -26.96 -14.98 8.12
C ALA A 338 -26.61 -14.07 9.30
N PHE A 339 -27.45 -13.08 9.56
CA PHE A 339 -27.36 -12.17 10.71
C PHE A 339 -28.19 -12.64 11.91
N ALA A 340 -28.81 -13.81 11.84
CA ALA A 340 -29.57 -14.38 12.96
C ALA A 340 -28.62 -14.80 14.09
N ASP A 341 -29.18 -14.90 15.32
CA ASP A 341 -28.50 -15.20 16.60
C ASP A 341 -27.21 -16.02 16.45
N PRO A 342 -26.14 -15.70 17.22
CA PRO A 342 -24.79 -16.22 17.04
C PRO A 342 -24.70 -17.73 17.29
N VAL A 343 -25.25 -18.52 16.38
CA VAL A 343 -24.85 -19.89 16.15
C VAL A 343 -23.61 -19.74 15.30
N GLU A 344 -22.44 -19.86 15.94
CA GLU A 344 -21.10 -19.74 15.35
C GLU A 344 -21.03 -20.43 13.98
N THR A 345 -21.29 -19.70 12.91
CA THR A 345 -21.16 -20.17 11.53
C THR A 345 -19.77 -19.80 10.98
N VAL A 346 -19.11 -18.84 11.61
CA VAL A 346 -17.75 -18.37 11.38
C VAL A 346 -17.09 -18.15 12.75
N VAL A 347 -15.96 -18.82 13.02
CA VAL A 347 -15.18 -18.62 14.25
C VAL A 347 -14.27 -17.41 14.02
N PHE A 348 -14.63 -16.26 14.59
CA PHE A 348 -13.82 -15.04 14.51
C PHE A 348 -12.74 -15.06 15.60
N GLU A 349 -11.45 -14.98 15.22
CA GLU A 349 -10.35 -14.83 16.19
C GLU A 349 -10.19 -13.37 16.63
N ASP A 350 -10.61 -12.41 15.79
CA ASP A 350 -10.62 -10.98 16.09
C ASP A 350 -11.78 -10.29 15.33
N VAL A 351 -12.41 -9.29 15.94
CA VAL A 351 -13.49 -8.49 15.35
C VAL A 351 -13.21 -7.03 15.60
N GLU A 352 -12.72 -6.34 14.57
CA GLU A 352 -12.45 -4.90 14.63
C GLU A 352 -13.49 -4.12 13.81
N ARG A 353 -14.15 -3.16 14.45
CA ARG A 353 -15.01 -2.20 13.74
C ARG A 353 -14.14 -1.14 13.05
N ARG A 354 -13.72 -1.41 11.81
CA ARG A 354 -12.88 -0.49 11.03
C ARG A 354 -13.61 0.73 10.47
N ALA A 355 -14.92 0.61 10.24
CA ALA A 355 -15.74 1.69 9.72
C ALA A 355 -17.20 1.55 10.17
N ALA A 356 -17.89 2.67 10.26
CA ALA A 356 -19.34 2.73 10.41
C ALA A 356 -19.93 3.29 9.12
N TYR A 357 -20.79 2.51 8.46
CA TYR A 357 -21.51 2.96 7.26
C TYR A 357 -22.92 3.37 7.66
N ALA A 358 -23.41 4.48 7.10
CA ALA A 358 -24.81 4.86 7.22
C ALA A 358 -25.70 3.76 6.61
N PRO A 359 -26.93 3.56 7.11
CA PRO A 359 -27.86 2.60 6.52
C PRO A 359 -28.01 2.85 5.02
N ILE A 360 -27.79 1.83 4.21
CA ILE A 360 -27.99 1.94 2.77
C ILE A 360 -29.50 1.91 2.54
N ALA A 361 -30.08 3.07 2.20
CA ALA A 361 -31.52 3.22 1.95
C ALA A 361 -32.01 2.39 0.75
N ASN A 362 -31.10 1.98 -0.14
CA ASN A 362 -31.37 1.28 -1.38
C ASN A 362 -30.15 0.46 -1.84
N VAL A 363 -30.26 -0.86 -1.83
CA VAL A 363 -29.27 -1.76 -2.45
C VAL A 363 -29.80 -2.21 -3.81
N LYS A 364 -29.02 -1.98 -4.87
CA LYS A 364 -29.37 -2.50 -6.20
C LYS A 364 -29.12 -4.01 -6.20
N VAL A 365 -30.15 -4.77 -5.88
CA VAL A 365 -30.13 -6.23 -5.98
C VAL A 365 -30.11 -6.56 -7.48
N GLY A 366 -28.94 -6.93 -7.99
CA GLY A 366 -28.76 -7.27 -9.39
C GLY A 366 -29.39 -8.63 -9.70
N TRP A 367 -30.72 -8.70 -9.74
CA TRP A 367 -31.42 -9.82 -10.36
C TRP A 367 -31.08 -9.75 -11.85
N GLN A 368 -30.32 -10.72 -12.36
CA GLN A 368 -29.95 -10.86 -13.77
C GLN A 368 -28.91 -9.83 -14.30
N LYS A 369 -27.61 -10.13 -14.14
CA LYS A 369 -26.52 -9.32 -14.72
C LYS A 369 -26.49 -9.47 -16.24
N ASN A 370 -26.63 -8.35 -16.95
CA ASN A 370 -26.28 -8.26 -18.37
C ASN A 370 -24.77 -8.10 -18.51
N HIS A 371 -24.12 -8.96 -19.30
CA HIS A 371 -22.67 -8.94 -19.48
C HIS A 371 -22.19 -7.79 -20.36
N ARG A 372 -22.96 -7.44 -21.40
CA ARG A 372 -22.87 -6.15 -22.10
C ARG A 372 -24.09 -5.31 -21.77
N VAL A 373 -23.93 -4.00 -21.61
CA VAL A 373 -25.06 -3.05 -21.53
C VAL A 373 -25.09 -2.28 -22.85
N HIS A 374 -26.25 -2.25 -23.51
CA HIS A 374 -26.42 -1.49 -24.75
C HIS A 374 -26.63 -0.01 -24.41
N THR A 375 -26.05 0.88 -25.21
CA THR A 375 -26.41 2.30 -25.22
C THR A 375 -27.74 2.51 -25.95
N ASP A 376 -28.44 3.61 -25.68
CA ASP A 376 -29.73 3.91 -26.32
C ASP A 376 -29.65 3.89 -27.86
N ALA A 377 -28.50 4.28 -28.43
CA ALA A 377 -28.26 4.27 -29.87
C ALA A 377 -28.03 2.86 -30.47
N GLU A 378 -27.65 1.89 -29.64
CA GLU A 378 -27.43 0.50 -30.06
C GLU A 378 -28.70 -0.35 -29.98
N ILE A 379 -29.72 0.11 -29.26
CA ILE A 379 -30.99 -0.60 -29.13
C ILE A 379 -31.80 -0.38 -30.42
N SER A 380 -32.27 -1.48 -31.02
CA SER A 380 -33.09 -1.42 -32.21
C SER A 380 -34.34 -0.58 -31.95
N ALA A 381 -34.69 0.31 -32.88
CA ALA A 381 -35.95 1.05 -32.81
C ALA A 381 -37.15 0.11 -32.69
N ALA A 382 -37.07 -1.12 -33.20
CA ALA A 382 -38.11 -2.14 -33.03
C ALA A 382 -38.28 -2.63 -31.58
N VAL A 383 -37.21 -2.62 -30.76
CA VAL A 383 -37.29 -2.91 -29.32
C VAL A 383 -37.91 -1.72 -28.57
N LEU A 384 -37.63 -0.49 -29.02
CA LEU A 384 -38.30 0.71 -28.53
C LEU A 384 -39.76 0.84 -29.04
N ALA A 385 -40.11 0.13 -30.13
CA ALA A 385 -41.39 0.22 -30.82
C ALA A 385 -42.31 -1.01 -30.69
N GLY A 386 -41.90 -2.13 -30.10
CA GLY A 386 -42.75 -3.32 -29.87
C GLY A 386 -42.43 -3.97 -28.52
N ASP A 387 -43.38 -4.27 -27.61
CA ASP A 387 -44.77 -4.73 -27.77
C ASP A 387 -45.76 -4.03 -26.81
N VAL A 388 -46.01 -2.73 -26.96
CA VAL A 388 -47.13 -2.10 -26.22
C VAL A 388 -48.40 -2.23 -27.06
N ALA A 389 -49.12 -3.33 -26.86
CA ALA A 389 -50.56 -3.31 -27.08
C ALA A 389 -51.15 -2.37 -26.01
N PHE A 390 -51.85 -1.31 -26.43
CA PHE A 390 -52.70 -0.58 -25.50
C PHE A 390 -53.73 -1.56 -24.91
N GLY A 391 -54.32 -1.28 -23.74
CA GLY A 391 -55.27 -2.19 -23.08
C GLY A 391 -56.49 -2.60 -23.92
N ASP A 392 -56.67 -1.98 -25.10
CA ASP A 392 -57.69 -2.27 -26.10
C ASP A 392 -57.21 -3.16 -27.28
N GLY A 393 -55.95 -3.59 -27.30
CA GLY A 393 -55.36 -4.43 -28.35
C GLY A 393 -54.97 -3.68 -29.63
N SER A 394 -54.90 -2.36 -29.64
CA SER A 394 -54.43 -1.58 -30.79
C SER A 394 -52.88 -1.54 -30.87
N THR A 395 -52.35 -1.61 -32.10
CA THR A 395 -50.90 -1.55 -32.40
C THR A 395 -50.50 -0.17 -32.93
N LEU A 396 -49.22 0.20 -32.81
CA LEU A 396 -48.69 1.47 -33.31
C LEU A 396 -48.99 1.70 -34.81
N ASP A 397 -48.99 0.62 -35.61
CA ASP A 397 -49.34 0.66 -37.05
C ASP A 397 -50.79 1.07 -37.31
N LYS A 398 -51.74 0.69 -36.45
CA LYS A 398 -53.13 1.16 -36.57
C LYS A 398 -53.25 2.66 -36.29
N LEU A 399 -52.44 3.19 -35.37
CA LEU A 399 -52.36 4.62 -35.06
C LEU A 399 -51.73 5.43 -36.22
N ALA A 400 -50.66 4.92 -36.82
CA ALA A 400 -50.02 5.54 -37.98
C ALA A 400 -50.93 5.57 -39.22
N THR A 401 -51.70 4.50 -39.45
CA THR A 401 -52.69 4.45 -40.54
C THR A 401 -53.83 5.47 -40.31
N THR A 402 -54.29 5.62 -39.05
CA THR A 402 -55.31 6.61 -38.67
C THR A 402 -54.82 8.06 -38.85
N LEU A 403 -53.52 8.30 -38.59
CA LEU A 403 -52.89 9.60 -38.80
C LEU A 403 -52.76 9.93 -40.29
N THR A 404 -52.42 8.94 -41.12
CA THR A 404 -52.24 9.11 -42.57
C THR A 404 -53.59 9.39 -43.26
N ASP A 405 -54.66 8.71 -42.84
CA ASP A 405 -56.03 8.98 -43.29
C ASP A 405 -56.54 10.36 -42.82
N GLY A 406 -56.11 10.80 -41.64
CA GLY A 406 -56.40 12.14 -41.12
C GLY A 406 -55.71 13.25 -41.91
N VAL A 407 -54.46 13.03 -42.32
CA VAL A 407 -53.69 13.96 -43.15
C VAL A 407 -54.26 14.02 -44.57
N GLN A 408 -54.64 12.89 -45.18
CA GLN A 408 -55.24 12.90 -46.52
C GLN A 408 -56.60 13.63 -46.53
N LYS A 409 -57.44 13.43 -45.51
CA LYS A 409 -58.71 14.18 -45.35
C LYS A 409 -58.49 15.68 -45.10
N ALA A 410 -57.34 16.08 -44.55
CA ALA A 410 -56.97 17.47 -44.38
C ALA A 410 -56.48 18.10 -45.71
N VAL A 411 -55.75 17.34 -46.52
CA VAL A 411 -55.33 17.73 -47.88
C VAL A 411 -56.55 17.89 -48.81
N ASP A 412 -57.46 16.92 -48.81
CA ASP A 412 -58.68 16.97 -49.64
C ASP A 412 -59.60 18.13 -49.23
N LYS A 413 -59.61 18.52 -47.94
CA LYS A 413 -60.30 19.72 -47.46
C LYS A 413 -59.58 21.01 -47.84
N ALA A 414 -58.24 21.03 -47.84
CA ALA A 414 -57.44 22.19 -48.23
C ALA A 414 -57.61 22.51 -49.73
N ASP A 415 -57.72 21.50 -50.58
CA ASP A 415 -57.95 21.66 -52.02
C ASP A 415 -59.38 22.19 -52.31
N ALA A 416 -60.38 21.70 -51.57
CA ALA A 416 -61.77 22.20 -51.67
C ALA A 416 -61.93 23.65 -51.17
N VAL A 417 -61.11 24.07 -50.20
CA VAL A 417 -61.06 25.45 -49.69
C VAL A 417 -60.35 26.37 -50.69
N THR A 418 -59.27 25.90 -51.31
CA THR A 418 -58.50 26.65 -52.33
C THR A 418 -59.34 26.97 -53.56
N ALA A 419 -60.19 26.05 -54.00
CA ALA A 419 -61.12 26.28 -55.11
C ALA A 419 -62.20 27.34 -54.81
N ASN A 420 -62.62 27.48 -53.55
CA ASN A 420 -63.64 28.46 -53.14
C ASN A 420 -63.06 29.85 -52.81
N LEU A 421 -61.78 29.95 -52.43
CA LEU A 421 -61.17 31.20 -51.96
C LEU A 421 -60.69 32.12 -53.10
N VAL A 422 -60.28 31.57 -54.25
CA VAL A 422 -59.70 32.35 -55.36
C VAL A 422 -60.77 33.15 -56.13
N GLY A 423 -62.05 32.81 -55.97
CA GLY A 423 -63.12 33.33 -56.82
C GLY A 423 -63.58 34.76 -56.57
N ARG A 424 -63.64 35.29 -55.33
CA ARG A 424 -64.32 36.60 -55.14
C ARG A 424 -64.19 37.39 -53.82
N ARG A 425 -63.47 36.97 -52.77
CA ARG A 425 -63.54 37.66 -51.46
C ARG A 425 -62.23 37.86 -50.68
N LEU A 426 -61.06 37.58 -51.26
CA LEU A 426 -59.81 37.50 -50.50
C LEU A 426 -59.10 38.84 -50.23
N THR A 427 -59.42 39.93 -50.95
CA THR A 427 -58.65 41.19 -50.81
C THR A 427 -59.03 42.03 -49.58
N GLY A 428 -60.19 41.80 -48.94
CA GLY A 428 -60.65 42.59 -47.80
C GLY A 428 -60.43 42.00 -46.41
N LEU A 429 -60.12 40.70 -46.31
CA LEU A 429 -60.13 39.97 -45.02
C LEU A 429 -58.74 39.60 -44.49
N LEU A 430 -57.69 39.66 -45.31
CA LEU A 430 -56.34 39.22 -44.93
C LEU A 430 -55.60 40.18 -43.97
N GLN A 431 -56.01 41.45 -43.86
CA GLN A 431 -55.37 42.37 -42.91
C GLN A 431 -55.72 42.03 -41.44
N SER A 432 -56.93 41.54 -41.18
CA SER A 432 -57.43 41.28 -39.83
C SER A 432 -56.89 40.00 -39.18
N ALA A 433 -56.50 38.98 -39.96
CA ALA A 433 -56.02 37.70 -39.43
C ALA A 433 -54.51 37.73 -39.12
N ILE A 434 -53.73 38.56 -39.82
CA ILE A 434 -52.30 38.73 -39.54
C ILE A 434 -52.09 39.45 -38.20
N ASP A 435 -52.94 40.44 -37.87
CA ASP A 435 -52.92 41.11 -36.57
C ASP A 435 -53.34 40.16 -35.42
N GLY A 436 -54.23 39.21 -35.68
CA GLY A 436 -54.71 38.21 -34.70
C GLY A 436 -53.69 37.12 -34.37
N GLN A 437 -52.89 36.66 -35.34
CA GLN A 437 -51.86 35.64 -35.10
C GLN A 437 -50.63 36.22 -34.37
N ALA A 438 -50.30 37.48 -34.64
CA ALA A 438 -49.28 38.22 -33.89
C ALA A 438 -49.73 38.48 -32.43
N ALA A 439 -51.00 38.81 -32.21
CA ALA A 439 -51.57 38.97 -30.88
C ALA A 439 -51.56 37.65 -30.07
N LEU A 440 -51.85 36.50 -30.68
CA LEU A 440 -51.90 35.22 -29.95
C LEU A 440 -50.52 34.72 -29.48
N ASN A 441 -49.47 34.95 -30.27
CA ASN A 441 -48.10 34.61 -29.88
C ASN A 441 -47.52 35.62 -28.86
N ILE A 442 -47.98 36.88 -28.90
CA ILE A 442 -47.67 37.88 -27.86
C ILE A 442 -48.47 37.58 -26.58
N ASP A 443 -49.69 37.07 -26.66
CA ASP A 443 -50.51 36.69 -25.49
C ASP A 443 -50.03 35.41 -24.80
N TYR A 444 -49.51 34.42 -25.55
CA TYR A 444 -48.85 33.26 -24.93
C TYR A 444 -47.52 33.65 -24.26
N GLY A 445 -46.75 34.54 -24.90
CA GLY A 445 -45.57 35.14 -24.30
C GLY A 445 -45.91 36.00 -23.07
N SER A 446 -46.98 36.80 -23.13
CA SER A 446 -47.44 37.67 -22.03
C SER A 446 -48.05 36.87 -20.89
N ALA A 447 -48.72 35.75 -21.16
CA ALA A 447 -49.25 34.84 -20.14
C ALA A 447 -48.14 34.05 -19.45
N ALA A 448 -47.12 33.60 -20.19
CA ALA A 448 -45.93 32.97 -19.60
C ALA A 448 -45.11 33.98 -18.77
N ILE A 449 -44.97 35.22 -19.24
CA ILE A 449 -44.32 36.32 -18.52
C ILE A 449 -45.18 36.77 -17.32
N SER A 450 -46.51 36.77 -17.44
CA SER A 450 -47.43 37.13 -16.35
C SER A 450 -47.52 36.04 -15.29
N ALA A 451 -47.44 34.76 -15.68
CA ALA A 451 -47.34 33.64 -14.74
C ALA A 451 -45.97 33.63 -14.04
N ALA A 452 -44.87 33.90 -14.77
CA ALA A 452 -43.56 34.10 -14.17
C ALA A 452 -43.50 35.33 -13.26
N SER A 453 -44.18 36.43 -13.61
CA SER A 453 -44.35 37.63 -12.79
C SER A 453 -45.23 37.38 -11.57
N ALA A 454 -46.28 36.56 -11.70
CA ALA A 454 -47.18 36.18 -10.60
C ALA A 454 -46.49 35.23 -9.60
N LEU A 455 -45.66 34.31 -10.09
CA LEU A 455 -44.79 33.45 -9.28
C LEU A 455 -43.68 34.27 -8.60
N ALA A 456 -43.10 35.26 -9.30
CA ALA A 456 -42.16 36.21 -8.72
C ALA A 456 -42.79 37.06 -7.59
N SER A 457 -44.10 37.35 -7.66
CA SER A 457 -44.85 37.99 -6.56
C SER A 457 -45.24 37.04 -5.41
N GLN A 458 -45.02 35.73 -5.54
CA GLN A 458 -45.27 34.71 -4.50
C GLN A 458 -43.98 34.06 -3.98
N ASN A 459 -42.85 34.77 -4.03
CA ASN A 459 -41.54 34.31 -3.51
C ASN A 459 -40.99 33.00 -4.15
N LEU A 460 -41.56 32.56 -5.27
CA LEU A 460 -41.14 31.39 -6.03
C LEU A 460 -40.60 31.84 -7.39
N VAL A 461 -39.30 31.71 -7.60
CA VAL A 461 -38.67 32.02 -8.88
C VAL A 461 -38.27 30.72 -9.55
N ALA A 462 -38.86 30.43 -10.71
CA ALA A 462 -38.43 29.35 -11.60
C ALA A 462 -38.19 29.95 -12.99
N ILE A 463 -36.92 30.18 -13.32
CA ILE A 463 -36.49 30.71 -14.61
C ILE A 463 -35.69 29.62 -15.31
N GLN A 464 -36.06 29.33 -16.55
CA GLN A 464 -35.25 28.54 -17.47
C GLN A 464 -35.15 29.30 -18.79
N THR A 465 -33.94 29.69 -19.15
CA THR A 465 -33.65 30.40 -20.38
C THR A 465 -32.69 29.55 -21.20
N LEU A 466 -33.08 29.26 -22.44
CA LEU A 466 -32.21 28.63 -23.43
C LEU A 466 -32.01 29.64 -24.56
N GLY A 467 -30.76 29.97 -24.86
CA GLY A 467 -30.42 31.02 -25.81
C GLY A 467 -29.29 30.61 -26.74
N THR A 468 -29.44 30.95 -28.01
CA THR A 468 -28.35 30.95 -29.00
C THR A 468 -28.21 32.35 -29.56
N ARG A 469 -27.01 32.92 -29.56
CA ARG A 469 -26.74 34.24 -30.14
C ARG A 469 -25.41 34.29 -30.86
N ILE A 470 -25.28 35.25 -31.76
CA ILE A 470 -24.00 35.65 -32.37
C ILE A 470 -23.64 37.00 -31.78
N GLU A 471 -22.48 37.10 -31.12
CA GLU A 471 -22.01 38.35 -30.54
C GLU A 471 -21.37 39.26 -31.61
N LYS A 472 -21.12 40.53 -31.27
CA LYS A 472 -20.60 41.53 -32.22
C LYS A 472 -19.21 41.18 -32.78
N ASP A 473 -18.45 40.37 -32.07
CA ASP A 473 -17.13 39.85 -32.46
C ASP A 473 -17.21 38.58 -33.33
N GLY A 474 -18.42 38.12 -33.66
CA GLY A 474 -18.67 36.89 -34.43
C GLY A 474 -18.71 35.61 -33.59
N SER A 475 -18.58 35.70 -32.26
CA SER A 475 -18.66 34.55 -31.37
C SER A 475 -20.05 33.91 -31.40
N LYS A 476 -20.11 32.60 -31.65
CA LYS A 476 -21.32 31.80 -31.54
C LYS A 476 -21.46 31.32 -30.10
N VAL A 477 -22.51 31.74 -29.43
CA VAL A 477 -22.78 31.39 -28.03
C VAL A 477 -24.05 30.57 -27.95
N ALA A 478 -23.97 29.41 -27.31
CA ALA A 478 -25.14 28.66 -26.86
C ALA A 478 -25.10 28.56 -25.33
N GLU A 479 -26.16 29.01 -24.67
CA GLU A 479 -26.24 29.08 -23.23
C GLU A 479 -27.58 28.54 -22.70
N SER A 480 -27.52 27.90 -21.53
CA SER A 480 -28.65 27.50 -20.73
C SER A 480 -28.47 28.10 -19.34
N PHE A 481 -29.46 28.85 -18.89
CA PHE A 481 -29.53 29.41 -17.55
C PHE A 481 -30.76 28.87 -16.84
N GLN A 482 -30.57 28.31 -15.65
CA GLN A 482 -31.65 27.86 -14.79
C GLN A 482 -31.49 28.49 -13.42
N GLN A 483 -32.57 29.08 -12.91
CA GLN A 483 -32.65 29.58 -11.55
C GLN A 483 -33.92 29.04 -10.90
N LEU A 484 -33.76 28.34 -9.78
CA LEU A 484 -34.83 27.93 -8.90
C LEU A 484 -34.61 28.60 -7.55
N THR A 485 -35.57 29.36 -7.04
CA THR A 485 -35.47 29.99 -5.72
C THR A 485 -36.82 29.92 -5.03
N SER A 486 -36.82 29.48 -3.78
CA SER A 486 -37.99 29.49 -2.90
C SER A 486 -37.66 30.31 -1.67
N ARG A 487 -38.48 31.31 -1.35
CA ARG A 487 -38.29 32.20 -0.21
C ARG A 487 -39.58 32.31 0.60
N LEU A 488 -39.45 32.63 1.89
CA LEU A 488 -40.59 33.02 2.74
C LEU A 488 -40.58 34.53 2.94
N ASP A 489 -41.72 35.20 2.75
CA ASP A 489 -41.88 36.59 3.19
C ASP A 489 -42.11 36.71 4.71
N GLU A 490 -42.17 37.94 5.20
CA GLU A 490 -42.38 38.23 6.62
C GLU A 490 -43.75 37.76 7.14
N ASN A 491 -44.80 37.74 6.31
CA ASN A 491 -46.12 37.27 6.72
C ASN A 491 -46.15 35.74 6.84
N GLU A 492 -45.57 35.03 5.87
CA GLU A 492 -45.43 33.57 5.86
C GLU A 492 -44.58 33.08 7.05
N LYS A 493 -43.47 33.77 7.34
CA LYS A 493 -42.66 33.51 8.54
C LYS A 493 -43.49 33.64 9.82
N LYS A 494 -44.29 34.71 9.93
CA LYS A 494 -45.15 34.96 11.09
C LYS A 494 -46.23 33.89 11.27
N VAL A 495 -46.86 33.44 10.18
CA VAL A 495 -47.87 32.35 10.21
C VAL A 495 -47.23 31.01 10.59
N ALA A 496 -46.04 30.72 10.09
CA ALA A 496 -45.29 29.50 10.42
C ALA A 496 -44.66 29.52 11.83
N GLY A 497 -44.83 30.61 12.59
CA GLY A 497 -44.22 30.79 13.91
C GLY A 497 -42.70 30.95 13.88
N ILE A 498 -42.13 31.29 12.72
CA ILE A 498 -40.70 31.49 12.52
C ILE A 498 -40.36 32.94 12.88
N ASN A 499 -39.61 33.14 13.96
CA ASN A 499 -39.14 34.45 14.40
C ASN A 499 -37.62 34.58 14.21
N VAL A 500 -37.17 34.62 12.96
CA VAL A 500 -35.75 34.84 12.61
C VAL A 500 -35.60 36.09 11.76
N LYS A 501 -34.58 36.90 12.07
CA LYS A 501 -34.21 38.08 11.28
C LYS A 501 -33.47 37.64 10.02
N GLY A 502 -33.84 38.18 8.85
CA GLY A 502 -33.23 37.86 7.55
C GLY A 502 -34.05 36.90 6.69
N GLU A 503 -33.55 36.59 5.50
CA GLU A 503 -34.25 35.76 4.51
C GLU A 503 -34.24 34.27 4.92
N VAL A 504 -35.35 33.58 4.71
CA VAL A 504 -35.40 32.10 4.73
C VAL A 504 -35.55 31.68 3.28
N GLU A 505 -34.48 31.16 2.70
CA GLU A 505 -34.43 30.86 1.27
C GLU A 505 -33.64 29.59 0.95
N ALA A 506 -34.09 28.90 -0.10
CA ALA A 506 -33.34 27.85 -0.77
C ALA A 506 -33.25 28.18 -2.25
N GLY A 507 -32.04 28.11 -2.81
CA GLY A 507 -31.77 28.56 -4.17
C GLY A 507 -30.82 27.64 -4.90
N MET A 508 -31.06 27.47 -6.20
CA MET A 508 -30.16 26.86 -7.16
C MET A 508 -30.04 27.76 -8.38
N THR A 509 -28.82 28.00 -8.83
CA THR A 509 -28.51 28.67 -10.10
C THR A 509 -27.55 27.81 -10.89
N GLN A 510 -27.90 27.49 -12.13
CA GLN A 510 -27.08 26.75 -13.05
C GLN A 510 -26.87 27.59 -14.31
N LEU A 511 -25.63 27.85 -14.67
CA LEU A 511 -25.25 28.43 -15.95
C LEU A 511 -24.43 27.40 -16.70
N ARG A 512 -24.80 27.10 -17.94
CA ARG A 512 -23.99 26.33 -18.87
C ARG A 512 -23.85 27.12 -20.15
N ARG A 513 -22.62 27.36 -20.58
CA ARG A 513 -22.34 28.20 -21.75
C ARG A 513 -21.24 27.56 -22.59
N THR A 514 -21.47 27.53 -23.89
CA THR A 514 -20.46 27.20 -24.90
C THR A 514 -20.24 28.42 -25.80
N ILE A 515 -18.99 28.70 -26.12
CA ILE A 515 -18.58 29.81 -26.99
C ILE A 515 -17.62 29.25 -28.02
N ALA A 516 -17.85 29.56 -29.29
CA ALA A 516 -16.92 29.26 -30.37
C ALA A 516 -16.75 30.48 -31.28
N ASN A 517 -15.51 30.89 -31.50
CA ASN A 517 -15.16 31.96 -32.44
C ASN A 517 -13.88 31.63 -33.22
N ALA A 518 -13.36 32.61 -33.98
CA ALA A 518 -12.16 32.42 -34.80
C ALA A 518 -10.88 32.13 -34.01
N ASN A 519 -10.82 32.53 -32.74
CA ASN A 519 -9.61 32.51 -31.91
C ASN A 519 -9.64 31.42 -30.83
N PHE A 520 -10.83 31.03 -30.35
CA PHE A 520 -10.97 30.04 -29.29
C PHE A 520 -12.31 29.29 -29.31
N ALA A 521 -12.32 28.16 -28.60
CA ALA A 521 -13.51 27.43 -28.19
C ALA A 521 -13.49 27.25 -26.67
N SER A 522 -14.60 27.50 -26.00
CA SER A 522 -14.71 27.36 -24.55
C SER A 522 -16.04 26.80 -24.09
N PHE A 523 -15.99 26.11 -22.96
CA PHE A 523 -17.12 25.65 -22.16
C PHE A 523 -17.00 26.21 -20.75
N GLU A 524 -18.12 26.66 -20.19
CA GLU A 524 -18.23 27.09 -18.80
C GLU A 524 -19.52 26.54 -18.20
N ALA A 525 -19.41 25.91 -17.03
CA ALA A 525 -20.53 25.53 -16.20
C ALA A 525 -20.34 26.05 -14.78
N VAL A 526 -21.37 26.69 -14.23
CA VAL A 526 -21.40 27.19 -12.85
C VAL A 526 -22.70 26.71 -12.22
N ASP A 527 -22.59 25.86 -11.20
CA ASP A 527 -23.69 25.40 -10.36
C ASP A 527 -23.52 25.99 -8.96
N LYS A 528 -24.44 26.87 -8.55
CA LYS A 528 -24.50 27.43 -7.20
C LYS A 528 -25.76 26.94 -6.51
N ARG A 529 -25.62 26.43 -5.29
CA ARG A 529 -26.73 26.05 -4.41
C ARG A 529 -26.56 26.75 -3.08
N ILE A 530 -27.64 27.31 -2.56
CA ILE A 530 -27.66 28.01 -1.28
C ILE A 530 -28.88 27.55 -0.47
N ALA A 531 -28.71 27.54 0.85
CA ALA A 531 -29.80 27.42 1.81
C ALA A 531 -29.49 28.38 2.97
N ASN A 532 -30.34 29.38 3.15
CA ASN A 532 -30.22 30.40 4.19
C ASN A 532 -31.44 30.32 5.13
N PHE A 533 -31.19 30.43 6.42
CA PHE A 533 -32.23 30.50 7.46
C PHE A 533 -31.94 31.70 8.37
N GLY A 534 -32.48 32.85 7.99
CA GLY A 534 -32.16 34.13 8.61
C GLY A 534 -30.75 34.63 8.26
N GLU A 535 -30.29 35.66 8.96
CA GLU A 535 -28.92 36.22 8.83
C GLU A 535 -27.84 35.29 9.41
N ALA A 536 -28.26 34.31 10.22
CA ALA A 536 -27.40 33.52 11.09
C ALA A 536 -26.90 32.21 10.46
N VAL A 537 -27.73 31.50 9.69
CA VAL A 537 -27.44 30.14 9.26
C VAL A 537 -27.43 30.07 7.74
N SER A 538 -26.31 29.63 7.17
CA SER A 538 -26.17 29.44 5.73
C SER A 538 -25.42 28.15 5.41
N ALA A 539 -25.82 27.51 4.32
CA ALA A 539 -25.08 26.42 3.68
C ALA A 539 -24.98 26.71 2.18
N TRP A 540 -23.85 26.41 1.58
CA TRP A 540 -23.62 26.63 0.16
C TRP A 540 -22.85 25.49 -0.48
N GLN A 541 -23.08 25.33 -1.77
CA GLN A 541 -22.22 24.57 -2.67
C GLN A 541 -22.02 25.39 -3.95
N VAL A 542 -20.78 25.53 -4.38
CA VAL A 542 -20.40 26.17 -5.63
C VAL A 542 -19.51 25.21 -6.41
N LYS A 543 -19.97 24.81 -7.59
CA LYS A 543 -19.20 24.01 -8.54
C LYS A 543 -18.99 24.81 -9.82
N GLU A 544 -17.74 25.01 -10.21
CA GLU A 544 -17.35 25.71 -11.42
C GLU A 544 -16.48 24.80 -12.28
N GLU A 545 -16.79 24.72 -13.57
CA GLU A 545 -16.00 23.99 -14.57
C GLU A 545 -15.78 24.91 -15.76
N LYS A 546 -14.53 25.08 -16.17
CA LYS A 546 -14.15 25.89 -17.33
C LYS A 546 -13.16 25.11 -18.17
N ALA A 547 -13.45 24.96 -19.47
CA ALA A 547 -12.50 24.47 -20.45
C ALA A 547 -12.36 25.50 -21.55
N ARG A 548 -11.12 25.81 -21.95
CA ARG A 548 -10.84 26.76 -23.03
C ARG A 548 -9.66 26.27 -23.85
N VAL A 549 -9.82 26.29 -25.16
CA VAL A 549 -8.79 25.96 -26.14
C VAL A 549 -8.67 27.13 -27.11
N ASP A 550 -7.46 27.65 -27.20
CA ASP A 550 -7.05 28.68 -28.15
C ASP A 550 -5.98 28.06 -29.08
N ALA A 551 -5.53 28.79 -30.11
CA ALA A 551 -4.63 28.25 -31.14
C ALA A 551 -3.36 27.54 -30.61
N ASN A 552 -2.82 28.00 -29.48
CA ASN A 552 -1.55 27.51 -28.92
C ASN A 552 -1.65 27.08 -27.44
N SER A 553 -2.85 27.03 -26.86
CA SER A 553 -2.98 26.71 -25.43
C SER A 553 -4.31 26.03 -25.12
N ALA A 554 -4.29 25.13 -24.15
CA ALA A 554 -5.48 24.48 -23.63
C ALA A 554 -5.48 24.56 -22.11
N VAL A 555 -6.61 24.94 -21.52
CA VAL A 555 -6.78 25.01 -20.07
C VAL A 555 -8.10 24.39 -19.67
N ILE A 556 -8.09 23.58 -18.63
CA ILE A 556 -9.29 23.13 -17.93
C ILE A 556 -9.13 23.41 -16.43
N LYS A 557 -10.16 24.00 -15.83
CA LYS A 557 -10.23 24.34 -14.41
C LYS A 557 -11.52 23.80 -13.84
N SER A 558 -11.45 23.22 -12.66
CA SER A 558 -12.61 22.80 -11.88
C SER A 558 -12.43 23.27 -10.44
N VAL A 559 -13.48 23.83 -9.86
CA VAL A 559 -13.56 24.25 -8.46
C VAL A 559 -14.82 23.63 -7.86
N ASP A 560 -14.70 22.98 -6.72
CA ASP A 560 -15.82 22.52 -5.89
C ASP A 560 -15.61 23.08 -4.48
N ASP A 561 -16.52 23.93 -4.03
CA ASP A 561 -16.52 24.60 -2.73
C ASP A 561 -17.83 24.29 -2.01
N ILE A 562 -17.75 23.59 -0.89
CA ILE A 562 -18.89 23.23 -0.06
C ILE A 562 -18.64 23.79 1.33
N GLY A 563 -19.60 24.49 1.90
CA GLY A 563 -19.45 25.01 3.25
C GLY A 563 -20.76 25.32 3.95
N ALA A 564 -20.63 25.57 5.25
CA ALA A 564 -21.71 26.00 6.11
C ALA A 564 -21.19 27.00 7.13
N ARG A 565 -22.05 27.92 7.55
CA ARG A 565 -21.77 28.94 8.55
C ARG A 565 -22.98 29.13 9.48
N VAL A 566 -22.70 29.25 10.76
CA VAL A 566 -23.68 29.57 11.81
C VAL A 566 -23.13 30.72 12.65
N THR A 567 -23.78 31.87 12.58
CA THR A 567 -23.49 33.07 13.36
C THR A 567 -24.57 33.27 14.42
N GLN A 568 -24.16 33.39 15.68
CA GLN A 568 -24.97 33.75 16.83
C GLN A 568 -24.25 34.88 17.57
N GLU A 569 -24.94 35.60 18.47
CA GLU A 569 -24.34 36.71 19.21
C GLU A 569 -23.07 36.25 19.96
N GLY A 570 -21.91 36.82 19.59
CA GLY A 570 -20.61 36.45 20.14
C GLY A 570 -20.04 35.09 19.72
N LEU A 571 -20.64 34.41 18.72
CA LEU A 571 -20.22 33.10 18.25
C LEU A 571 -20.39 32.95 16.72
N ASP A 572 -19.31 32.68 15.99
CA ASP A 572 -19.34 32.42 14.54
C ASP A 572 -18.62 31.11 14.21
N ARG A 573 -19.34 30.14 13.65
CA ARG A 573 -18.81 28.81 13.30
C ARG A 573 -18.89 28.63 11.80
N GLN A 574 -17.78 28.26 11.18
CA GLN A 574 -17.69 27.99 9.76
C GLN A 574 -16.92 26.70 9.50
N ALA A 575 -17.35 25.94 8.50
CA ALA A 575 -16.58 24.83 7.95
C ALA A 575 -16.67 24.85 6.43
N SER A 576 -15.57 24.50 5.75
CA SER A 576 -15.57 24.38 4.30
C SER A 576 -14.61 23.31 3.78
N ILE A 577 -14.98 22.75 2.63
CA ILE A 577 -14.20 21.82 1.83
C ILE A 577 -14.05 22.46 0.45
N LYS A 578 -12.81 22.55 -0.04
CA LYS A 578 -12.50 23.13 -1.35
C LYS A 578 -11.55 22.22 -2.13
N ASP A 579 -11.92 21.83 -3.34
CA ASP A 579 -11.07 21.10 -4.30
C ASP A 579 -10.93 21.94 -5.57
N LEU A 580 -9.70 22.33 -5.89
CA LEU A 580 -9.35 23.04 -7.13
C LEU A 580 -8.48 22.13 -7.98
N ARG A 581 -8.84 21.97 -9.25
CA ARG A 581 -8.09 21.18 -10.24
C ARG A 581 -7.82 22.03 -11.46
N GLU A 582 -6.59 22.04 -11.94
CA GLU A 582 -6.21 22.75 -13.15
C GLU A 582 -5.26 21.90 -14.00
N VAL A 583 -5.53 21.85 -15.29
CA VAL A 583 -4.60 21.36 -16.31
C VAL A 583 -4.38 22.48 -17.31
N LEU A 584 -3.13 22.85 -17.55
CA LEU A 584 -2.72 23.89 -18.48
C LEU A 584 -1.65 23.34 -19.43
N ILE A 585 -1.87 23.56 -20.71
CA ILE A 585 -0.87 23.48 -21.77
C ILE A 585 -0.70 24.91 -22.27
N ASP A 586 0.47 25.51 -22.04
CA ASP A 586 0.74 26.87 -22.49
C ASP A 586 1.35 26.93 -23.90
N LYS A 587 1.48 28.15 -24.42
CA LYS A 587 2.02 28.43 -25.76
C LYS A 587 3.47 27.98 -25.96
N ASP A 588 4.22 27.84 -24.88
CA ASP A 588 5.63 27.46 -24.90
C ASP A 588 5.79 25.93 -24.74
N GLY A 589 4.66 25.19 -24.71
CA GLY A 589 4.61 23.73 -24.58
C GLY A 589 4.83 23.24 -23.15
N ASN A 590 4.79 24.12 -22.15
CA ASN A 590 4.83 23.69 -20.76
C ASN A 590 3.49 23.05 -20.39
N LEU A 591 3.57 21.97 -19.63
CA LEU A 591 2.41 21.24 -19.14
C LEU A 591 2.35 21.39 -17.63
N ILE A 592 1.21 21.76 -17.09
CA ILE A 592 0.95 21.83 -15.65
C ILE A 592 -0.32 21.03 -15.37
N ALA A 593 -0.26 20.11 -14.43
CA ALA A 593 -1.40 19.49 -13.79
C ALA A 593 -1.29 19.75 -12.29
N GLN A 594 -2.28 20.42 -11.70
CA GLN A 594 -2.28 20.75 -10.29
C GLN A 594 -3.62 20.46 -9.64
N ARG A 595 -3.57 20.03 -8.37
CA ARG A 595 -4.71 19.84 -7.50
C ARG A 595 -4.43 20.48 -6.15
N ILE A 596 -5.36 21.29 -5.65
CA ILE A 596 -5.31 21.90 -4.33
C ILE A 596 -6.56 21.47 -3.57
N GLN A 597 -6.37 20.77 -2.46
CA GLN A 597 -7.44 20.36 -1.57
C GLN A 597 -7.30 21.08 -0.24
N ASN A 598 -8.35 21.76 0.20
CA ASN A 598 -8.43 22.41 1.50
C ASN A 598 -9.63 21.85 2.28
N LEU A 599 -9.42 21.54 3.53
CA LEU A 599 -10.45 21.23 4.52
C LEU A 599 -10.21 22.15 5.71
N GLY A 600 -11.19 22.94 6.11
CA GLY A 600 -11.00 23.90 7.20
C GLY A 600 -12.23 24.08 8.08
N THR A 601 -11.98 24.39 9.34
CA THR A 601 -12.99 24.81 10.32
C THR A 601 -12.51 26.07 11.01
N ARG A 602 -13.43 26.99 11.27
CA ARG A 602 -13.19 28.22 12.03
C ARG A 602 -14.28 28.41 13.07
N VAL A 603 -13.90 28.76 14.28
CA VAL A 603 -14.83 29.13 15.35
C VAL A 603 -14.33 30.42 16.00
N THR A 604 -15.13 31.47 15.92
CA THR A 604 -14.91 32.73 16.61
C THR A 604 -15.82 32.77 17.83
N VAL A 605 -15.29 33.00 19.03
CA VAL A 605 -16.04 33.11 20.30
C VAL A 605 -15.63 34.33 21.08
N ILE A 606 -16.53 34.88 21.92
CA ILE A 606 -16.16 35.84 22.95
C ILE A 606 -15.75 35.09 24.22
N LEU A 607 -14.49 35.23 24.63
CA LEU A 607 -13.96 34.71 25.89
C LEU A 607 -13.45 35.90 26.71
N ASN A 608 -13.97 36.08 27.92
CA ASN A 608 -13.59 37.18 28.83
C ASN A 608 -13.69 38.60 28.21
N GLY A 609 -14.64 38.82 27.30
CA GLY A 609 -14.83 40.11 26.61
C GLY A 609 -13.94 40.32 25.39
N GLU A 610 -13.04 39.37 25.07
CA GLU A 610 -12.19 39.41 23.87
C GLU A 610 -12.69 38.42 22.81
N THR A 611 -12.56 38.80 21.53
CA THR A 611 -12.86 37.91 20.41
C THR A 611 -11.67 36.97 20.17
N VAL A 612 -11.93 35.67 20.23
CA VAL A 612 -10.94 34.61 20.03
C VAL A 612 -11.35 33.74 18.84
N THR A 613 -10.46 33.59 17.86
CA THR A 613 -10.67 32.66 16.73
C THR A 613 -9.82 31.40 16.91
N LEU A 614 -10.47 30.25 16.76
CA LEU A 614 -9.89 28.92 16.65
C LEU A 614 -10.01 28.45 15.21
N GLU A 615 -8.90 28.17 14.56
CA GLU A 615 -8.88 27.68 13.17
C GLU A 615 -8.11 26.36 13.08
N SER A 616 -8.65 25.43 12.29
CA SER A 616 -7.91 24.23 11.86
C SER A 616 -8.04 24.07 10.37
N ALA A 617 -6.95 23.71 9.70
CA ALA A 617 -6.91 23.55 8.26
C ALA A 617 -5.99 22.39 7.87
N ILE A 618 -6.43 21.61 6.88
CA ILE A 618 -5.61 20.64 6.16
C ILE A 618 -5.57 21.10 4.72
N GLN A 619 -4.37 21.30 4.18
CA GLN A 619 -4.14 21.64 2.79
C GLN A 619 -3.25 20.58 2.15
N THR A 620 -3.59 20.15 0.94
CA THR A 620 -2.74 19.30 0.09
C THR A 620 -2.62 19.95 -1.27
N VAL A 621 -1.38 20.14 -1.73
CA VAL A 621 -1.04 20.70 -3.03
C VAL A 621 -0.25 19.65 -3.79
N ASP A 622 -0.88 19.05 -4.79
CA ASP A 622 -0.23 18.12 -5.71
C ASP A 622 0.01 18.84 -7.03
N LYS A 623 1.25 18.82 -7.52
CA LYS A 623 1.66 19.49 -8.75
C LYS A 623 2.57 18.60 -9.57
N SER A 624 2.22 18.41 -10.84
CA SER A 624 3.11 17.88 -11.86
C SER A 624 3.28 18.94 -12.92
N TYR A 625 4.52 19.30 -13.25
CA TYR A 625 4.78 20.22 -14.34
C TYR A 625 6.00 19.83 -15.15
N ARG A 626 5.93 20.12 -16.44
CA ARG A 626 7.00 19.93 -17.40
C ARG A 626 7.37 21.27 -18.01
N THR A 627 8.66 21.56 -18.03
CA THR A 627 9.27 22.67 -18.76
C THR A 627 10.05 22.16 -19.97
N ALA A 628 10.65 23.06 -20.74
CA ALA A 628 11.58 22.69 -21.81
C ALA A 628 12.79 21.87 -21.32
N THR A 629 13.24 22.11 -20.08
CA THR A 629 14.46 21.53 -19.51
C THR A 629 14.22 20.31 -18.63
N GLY A 630 13.01 20.12 -18.07
CA GLY A 630 12.78 19.03 -17.14
C GLY A 630 11.31 18.78 -16.78
N THR A 631 11.09 17.81 -15.93
CA THR A 631 9.79 17.47 -15.35
C THR A 631 9.91 17.36 -13.84
N VAL A 632 8.87 17.82 -13.14
CA VAL A 632 8.80 17.84 -11.68
C VAL A 632 7.46 17.26 -11.25
N ALA A 633 7.49 16.41 -10.23
CA ALA A 633 6.33 16.00 -9.46
C ALA A 633 6.56 16.40 -8.00
N GLU A 634 5.59 17.08 -7.40
CA GLU A 634 5.67 17.63 -6.05
C GLU A 634 4.32 17.44 -5.35
N SER A 635 4.36 17.04 -4.09
CA SER A 635 3.18 16.99 -3.21
C SER A 635 3.55 17.61 -1.86
N VAL A 636 2.77 18.59 -1.42
CA VAL A 636 2.93 19.27 -0.14
C VAL A 636 1.66 19.13 0.66
N LYS A 637 1.75 18.59 1.88
CA LYS A 637 0.66 18.45 2.82
C LYS A 637 0.92 19.27 4.06
N THR A 638 0.04 20.21 4.37
CA THR A 638 0.14 21.12 5.52
C THR A 638 -1.05 20.89 6.44
N LEU A 639 -0.78 20.68 7.72
CA LEU A 639 -1.77 20.64 8.81
C LEU A 639 -1.50 21.85 9.69
N THR A 640 -2.50 22.71 9.88
CA THR A 640 -2.39 23.91 10.71
C THR A 640 -3.50 23.95 11.76
N ALA A 641 -3.13 24.30 12.98
CA ALA A 641 -4.05 24.71 14.03
C ALA A 641 -3.61 26.09 14.55
N ARG A 642 -4.54 27.04 14.64
CA ARG A 642 -4.26 28.42 15.04
C ARG A 642 -5.21 28.89 16.12
N LEU A 643 -4.66 29.67 17.05
CA LEU A 643 -5.38 30.41 18.07
C LEU A 643 -4.87 31.85 18.05
N ASP A 644 -5.72 32.79 17.62
CA ASP A 644 -5.35 34.16 17.21
C ASP A 644 -4.41 34.92 18.18
N ASN A 645 -4.49 34.65 19.50
CA ASN A 645 -3.71 35.34 20.53
C ASN A 645 -2.66 34.46 21.24
N VAL A 646 -2.51 33.19 20.88
CA VAL A 646 -1.53 32.27 21.49
C VAL A 646 -0.47 31.84 20.48
N GLY A 647 -0.87 31.64 19.22
CA GLY A 647 0.00 31.30 18.11
C GLY A 647 -0.55 30.20 17.22
N ASP A 648 0.34 29.55 16.47
CA ASP A 648 -0.01 28.49 15.53
C ASP A 648 0.86 27.25 15.75
N ALA A 649 0.33 26.09 15.37
CA ALA A 649 1.05 24.84 15.24
C ALA A 649 0.84 24.33 13.82
N THR A 650 1.94 24.10 13.10
CA THR A 650 1.94 23.68 11.70
C THR A 650 2.85 22.46 11.51
N LEU A 651 2.34 21.44 10.85
CA LEU A 651 3.12 20.32 10.33
C LEU A 651 3.05 20.35 8.80
N GLU A 652 4.20 20.33 8.15
CA GLU A 652 4.32 20.33 6.69
C GLU A 652 5.16 19.14 6.24
N GLN A 653 4.61 18.34 5.35
CA GLN A 653 5.29 17.22 4.70
C GLN A 653 5.39 17.54 3.21
N SER A 654 6.60 17.54 2.66
CA SER A 654 6.84 17.81 1.25
C SER A 654 7.61 16.65 0.62
N MET A 655 7.16 16.21 -0.54
CA MET A 655 7.84 15.21 -1.36
C MET A 655 7.98 15.71 -2.78
N LYS A 656 9.16 15.53 -3.37
CA LYS A 656 9.50 16.09 -4.67
C LYS A 656 10.40 15.15 -5.45
N ALA A 657 10.10 14.97 -6.74
CA ALA A 657 10.95 14.26 -7.69
C ALA A 657 11.17 15.15 -8.92
N VAL A 658 12.43 15.29 -9.33
CA VAL A 658 12.86 16.14 -10.44
C VAL A 658 13.68 15.32 -11.42
N ALA A 659 13.36 15.45 -12.70
CA ALA A 659 14.22 15.02 -13.79
C ALA A 659 14.49 16.21 -14.71
N ASP A 660 15.69 16.77 -14.63
CA ASP A 660 16.11 17.95 -15.40
C ASP A 660 17.34 17.61 -16.27
N LYS A 661 17.33 18.05 -17.53
CA LYS A 661 18.40 17.78 -18.50
C LYS A 661 19.73 18.42 -18.15
N ILE A 662 19.73 19.47 -17.33
CA ILE A 662 20.92 20.24 -16.92
C ILE A 662 21.31 19.84 -15.50
N LYS A 663 20.34 19.80 -14.57
CA LYS A 663 20.57 19.54 -13.15
C LYS A 663 20.53 18.07 -12.77
N GLY A 664 20.14 17.17 -13.68
CA GLY A 664 20.09 15.74 -13.46
C GLY A 664 18.83 15.25 -12.72
N LEU A 665 18.96 14.14 -12.00
CA LEU A 665 17.88 13.50 -11.27
C LEU A 665 17.98 13.84 -9.78
N SER A 666 16.88 14.25 -9.17
CA SER A 666 16.79 14.39 -7.73
C SER A 666 15.46 13.94 -7.15
N ALA A 667 15.50 13.48 -5.89
CA ALA A 667 14.33 13.11 -5.11
C ALA A 667 14.52 13.64 -3.69
N GLU A 668 13.48 14.23 -3.12
CA GLU A 668 13.51 14.87 -1.80
C GLU A 668 12.24 14.53 -1.02
N TYR A 669 12.41 14.29 0.27
CA TYR A 669 11.35 14.15 1.26
C TYR A 669 11.70 15.01 2.47
N THR A 670 10.84 15.94 2.86
CA THR A 670 11.02 16.78 4.03
C THR A 670 9.81 16.76 4.95
N LEU A 671 10.09 16.82 6.25
CA LEU A 671 9.11 17.01 7.32
C LEU A 671 9.53 18.24 8.12
N LYS A 672 8.62 19.20 8.25
CA LYS A 672 8.79 20.41 9.04
C LYS A 672 7.68 20.48 10.08
N VAL A 673 8.05 20.73 11.33
CA VAL A 673 7.15 21.00 12.44
C VAL A 673 7.47 22.40 12.94
N GLN A 674 6.45 23.25 13.05
CA GLN A 674 6.59 24.63 13.46
C GLN A 674 5.54 24.96 14.51
N THR A 675 5.94 25.68 15.55
CA THR A 675 5.01 26.37 16.45
C THR A 675 5.40 27.84 16.57
N THR A 676 4.42 28.73 16.63
CA THR A 676 4.64 30.12 17.06
C THR A 676 4.09 30.25 18.47
N GLN A 677 4.90 30.77 19.39
CA GLN A 677 4.45 31.07 20.76
C GLN A 677 5.01 32.42 21.18
N GLY A 678 4.14 33.34 21.61
CA GLY A 678 4.55 34.69 22.02
C GLY A 678 5.25 35.48 20.92
N GLY A 679 4.83 35.28 19.66
CA GLY A 679 5.43 35.95 18.48
C GLY A 679 6.77 35.36 18.00
N LYS A 680 7.36 34.39 18.73
CA LYS A 680 8.57 33.69 18.32
C LYS A 680 8.23 32.35 17.65
N LYS A 681 8.90 32.06 16.53
CA LYS A 681 8.76 30.79 15.79
C LYS A 681 9.79 29.78 16.27
N TYR A 682 9.34 28.57 16.55
CA TYR A 682 10.15 27.40 16.84
C TYR A 682 9.94 26.41 15.69
N VAL A 683 11.04 25.93 15.10
CA VAL A 683 11.00 25.06 13.92
C VAL A 683 11.91 23.87 14.17
N ALA A 684 11.38 22.67 13.99
CA ALA A 684 12.15 21.45 13.88
C ALA A 684 11.83 20.75 12.56
N GLY A 685 12.76 19.98 12.01
CA GLY A 685 12.51 19.26 10.78
C GLY A 685 13.58 18.24 10.43
N MET A 686 13.26 17.40 9.46
CA MET A 686 14.19 16.46 8.85
C MET A 686 13.98 16.41 7.35
N GLY A 687 15.04 16.11 6.62
CA GLY A 687 15.00 15.95 5.17
C GLY A 687 15.86 14.77 4.74
N ILE A 688 15.38 14.02 3.75
CA ILE A 688 16.12 13.00 3.04
C ILE A 688 16.12 13.40 1.58
N ALA A 689 17.29 13.52 0.97
CA ALA A 689 17.42 13.91 -0.41
C ALA A 689 18.46 13.04 -1.13
N ILE A 690 18.20 12.75 -2.40
CA ILE A 690 19.18 12.27 -3.35
C ILE A 690 19.28 13.33 -4.43
N ASP A 691 20.46 13.92 -4.61
CA ASP A 691 20.73 14.87 -5.68
C ASP A 691 21.97 14.40 -6.44
N ASN A 692 21.81 14.10 -7.73
CA ASN A 692 22.90 13.66 -8.60
C ASN A 692 23.75 12.50 -8.04
N GLY A 693 23.09 11.51 -7.45
CA GLY A 693 23.73 10.31 -6.88
C GLY A 693 24.33 10.50 -5.49
N VAL A 694 24.20 11.69 -4.89
CA VAL A 694 24.58 11.95 -3.50
C VAL A 694 23.35 11.83 -2.63
N SER A 695 23.32 10.83 -1.75
CA SER A 695 22.29 10.68 -0.71
C SER A 695 22.67 11.47 0.55
N ALA A 696 21.76 12.30 1.04
CA ALA A 696 21.93 13.06 2.27
C ALA A 696 20.69 12.95 3.18
N ILE A 697 20.93 12.91 4.49
CA ILE A 697 19.91 13.07 5.52
C ILE A 697 20.32 14.27 6.37
N ALA A 698 19.40 15.20 6.60
CA ALA A 698 19.63 16.39 7.41
C ALA A 698 18.55 16.52 8.48
N PHE A 699 18.94 16.94 9.68
CA PHE A 699 18.04 17.28 10.78
C PHE A 699 18.28 18.74 11.17
N SER A 700 17.20 19.49 11.39
CA SER A 700 17.22 20.84 11.92
C SER A 700 16.43 20.84 13.21
N THR A 701 17.11 20.88 14.36
CA THR A 701 16.51 20.79 15.69
C THR A 701 17.45 21.40 16.72
N ASP A 702 16.91 21.84 17.86
CA ASP A 702 17.72 22.28 19.01
C ASP A 702 18.35 21.09 19.75
N ALA A 703 17.71 19.91 19.70
CA ALA A 703 18.21 18.65 20.28
C ALA A 703 17.79 17.44 19.44
N PHE A 704 18.66 16.44 19.31
CA PHE A 704 18.44 15.18 18.59
C PHE A 704 18.80 13.98 19.47
N THR A 705 17.86 13.04 19.66
CA THR A 705 18.01 11.91 20.59
C THR A 705 17.58 10.59 19.94
N ILE A 706 18.33 9.53 20.18
CA ILE A 706 17.96 8.13 19.87
C ILE A 706 17.94 7.37 21.20
N ALA A 707 16.79 6.77 21.55
CA ALA A 707 16.59 6.04 22.80
C ALA A 707 15.82 4.74 22.56
N LEU A 708 15.93 3.79 23.50
CA LEU A 708 15.16 2.55 23.48
C LEU A 708 13.70 2.82 23.91
N PRO A 709 12.70 2.18 23.27
CA PRO A 709 11.29 2.47 23.53
C PRO A 709 10.76 1.96 24.87
N ASP A 710 11.48 1.09 25.56
CA ASP A 710 11.03 0.32 26.74
C ASP A 710 11.83 0.60 28.03
N GLU A 711 12.95 1.33 27.96
CA GLU A 711 13.74 1.71 29.13
C GLU A 711 13.73 3.23 29.33
N THR A 712 13.24 3.69 30.48
CA THR A 712 13.09 5.12 30.81
C THR A 712 14.39 5.92 30.89
N GLU A 713 15.58 5.32 30.75
CA GLU A 713 16.84 6.03 31.06
C GLU A 713 18.04 5.77 30.12
N LYS A 714 17.97 4.92 29.09
CA LYS A 714 19.14 4.69 28.20
C LYS A 714 19.02 5.43 26.87
N GLN A 715 19.60 6.63 26.83
CA GLN A 715 19.89 7.34 25.58
C GLN A 715 21.08 6.68 24.88
N LEU A 716 20.88 6.19 23.65
CA LEU A 716 21.94 5.63 22.82
C LEU A 716 22.74 6.73 22.12
N PHE A 717 22.08 7.85 21.82
CA PHE A 717 22.65 9.03 21.20
C PHE A 717 21.88 10.26 21.69
N HIS A 718 22.59 11.33 22.02
CA HIS A 718 22.00 12.65 22.24
C HIS A 718 22.94 13.74 21.70
N ALA A 719 22.40 14.74 21.00
CA ALA A 719 23.16 15.90 20.55
C ALA A 719 22.32 17.16 20.71
N ASP A 720 22.92 18.22 21.26
CA ASP A 720 22.30 19.53 21.46
C ASP A 720 23.35 20.66 21.33
N LYS A 721 23.03 21.86 21.82
CA LYS A 721 23.95 23.01 21.80
C LYS A 721 25.20 22.82 22.67
N ASP A 722 25.15 21.95 23.67
CA ASP A 722 26.20 21.77 24.68
C ASP A 722 27.13 20.60 24.31
N GLY A 723 26.71 19.69 23.44
CA GLY A 723 27.60 18.70 22.84
C GLY A 723 26.90 17.46 22.30
N VAL A 724 27.67 16.35 22.23
CA VAL A 724 27.20 15.05 21.76
C VAL A 724 27.54 13.97 22.80
N TYR A 725 26.54 13.17 23.19
CA TYR A 725 26.65 12.06 24.13
C TYR A 725 26.34 10.72 23.45
N MET A 726 27.27 9.77 23.55
CA MET A 726 27.14 8.39 23.04
C MET A 726 27.91 7.41 23.96
N PRO A 727 27.24 6.63 24.83
CA PRO A 727 27.92 5.85 25.86
C PRO A 727 28.66 4.59 25.34
N ASP A 728 28.13 3.92 24.30
CA ASP A 728 28.62 2.61 23.83
C ASP A 728 28.97 2.62 22.33
N VAL A 729 29.84 3.54 21.90
CA VAL A 729 30.23 3.69 20.48
C VAL A 729 31.54 2.98 20.16
N ARG A 730 31.53 2.17 19.10
CA ARG A 730 32.75 1.69 18.43
C ARG A 730 33.08 2.61 17.26
N VAL A 731 34.27 3.22 17.27
CA VAL A 731 34.70 4.15 16.22
C VAL A 731 35.94 3.60 15.53
N ASP A 732 35.85 3.30 14.23
CA ASP A 732 36.99 2.84 13.44
C ASP A 732 37.90 3.99 12.98
N ARG A 733 37.35 5.19 12.76
CA ARG A 733 38.12 6.41 12.42
C ARG A 733 37.55 7.61 13.17
N PHE A 734 38.36 8.19 14.05
CA PHE A 734 38.01 9.39 14.81
C PHE A 734 38.98 10.51 14.46
N LYS A 735 38.47 11.68 14.03
CA LYS A 735 39.28 12.85 13.71
C LYS A 735 38.84 14.01 14.59
N VAL A 736 39.66 14.34 15.58
CA VAL A 736 39.38 15.41 16.53
C VAL A 736 40.25 16.61 16.21
N LYS A 737 39.68 17.82 16.26
CA LYS A 737 40.45 19.06 16.16
C LYS A 737 41.25 19.33 17.44
N SER A 738 40.66 19.02 18.59
CA SER A 738 41.28 19.12 19.93
C SER A 738 40.56 18.16 20.89
N ILE A 739 41.32 17.39 21.67
CA ILE A 739 40.79 16.52 22.73
C ILE A 739 41.09 17.21 24.06
N ASP A 740 40.06 17.45 24.87
CA ASP A 740 40.20 18.03 26.21
C ASP A 740 39.70 17.03 27.26
N THR A 741 40.52 16.03 27.58
CA THR A 741 40.23 15.08 28.67
C THR A 741 41.52 14.62 29.34
N PRO A 742 41.68 14.84 30.66
CA PRO A 742 42.77 14.26 31.46
C PRO A 742 42.81 12.72 31.43
N ALA A 743 41.66 12.05 31.21
CA ALA A 743 41.51 10.60 31.39
C ALA A 743 42.02 9.71 30.23
N LEU A 744 42.19 10.25 29.01
CA LEU A 744 42.70 9.46 27.87
C LEU A 744 44.22 9.24 27.92
N ALA A 745 44.94 9.98 28.78
CA ALA A 745 46.37 9.77 29.05
C ALA A 745 46.63 8.49 29.87
N ASP A 746 45.70 8.10 30.75
CA ASP A 746 45.88 6.98 31.69
C ASP A 746 45.80 5.59 31.04
N TYR A 747 45.03 5.42 29.97
CA TYR A 747 44.79 4.09 29.37
C TYR A 747 45.80 3.68 28.29
N ALA A 748 46.64 4.60 27.80
CA ALA A 748 47.53 4.36 26.66
C ALA A 748 48.90 3.72 27.02
N ILE A 749 49.22 3.49 28.29
CA ILE A 749 50.59 3.22 28.74
C ILE A 749 50.67 1.97 29.64
N ARG A 750 50.47 0.77 29.07
CA ARG A 750 50.96 -0.47 29.67
C ARG A 750 51.62 -1.34 28.61
N ARG A 751 52.93 -1.16 28.39
CA ARG A 751 53.75 -2.06 27.56
C ARG A 751 54.75 -2.80 28.46
N SER A 752 54.71 -4.13 28.45
CA SER A 752 55.71 -4.97 29.10
C SER A 752 56.93 -5.10 28.18
N TYR A 753 58.14 -4.78 28.69
CA TYR A 753 59.39 -5.00 27.96
C TYR A 753 59.97 -6.38 28.32
N SER A 754 60.34 -7.19 27.32
CA SER A 754 61.06 -8.45 27.49
C SER A 754 62.55 -8.17 27.75
N ALA A 755 63.12 -8.72 28.83
CA ALA A 755 64.55 -8.69 29.09
C ALA A 755 65.20 -10.05 28.72
N GLU A 756 66.36 -10.03 28.05
CA GLU A 756 67.22 -11.20 27.90
C GLU A 756 68.01 -11.43 29.21
N LEU A 757 67.87 -12.62 29.78
CA LEU A 757 68.48 -13.01 31.05
C LEU A 757 69.84 -13.66 30.82
N ALA A 758 70.88 -13.14 31.46
CA ALA A 758 72.11 -13.89 31.70
C ALA A 758 71.83 -14.95 32.77
N GLY A 759 71.76 -16.23 32.38
CA GLY A 759 71.66 -17.34 33.33
C GLY A 759 72.87 -17.37 34.27
N ASN A 760 72.64 -17.70 35.55
CA ASN A 760 73.62 -17.99 36.60
C ASN A 760 74.90 -17.12 36.58
N VAL A 761 74.81 -15.88 37.07
CA VAL A 761 75.98 -15.01 37.23
C VAL A 761 76.78 -15.42 38.46
N ALA A 762 78.01 -15.92 38.26
CA ALA A 762 78.96 -16.20 39.33
C ALA A 762 79.39 -14.90 40.04
N LEU A 763 79.47 -14.94 41.37
CA LEU A 763 80.01 -13.83 42.14
C LEU A 763 81.52 -13.73 41.96
N PRO A 764 82.08 -12.52 42.01
CA PRO A 764 83.51 -12.33 41.95
C PRO A 764 84.13 -12.70 43.31
N ASN A 765 85.18 -13.53 43.29
CA ASN A 765 85.81 -14.14 44.48
C ASN A 765 86.82 -13.23 45.21
N SER A 766 86.83 -11.93 44.92
CA SER A 766 87.78 -10.98 45.49
C SER A 766 87.03 -9.82 46.13
N ASP A 767 87.49 -9.36 47.29
CA ASP A 767 86.98 -8.13 47.92
C ASP A 767 86.97 -6.98 46.91
N GLY A 768 85.80 -6.38 46.72
CA GLY A 768 85.59 -5.29 45.75
C GLY A 768 85.41 -5.75 44.29
N GLY A 769 85.38 -7.05 44.02
CA GLY A 769 85.06 -7.59 42.70
C GLY A 769 83.63 -7.26 42.29
N ARG A 770 83.40 -6.99 40.99
CA ARG A 770 82.09 -6.62 40.44
C ARG A 770 81.62 -7.66 39.42
N SER A 771 80.36 -8.07 39.52
CA SER A 771 79.69 -8.86 38.47
C SER A 771 78.46 -8.10 37.98
N ARG A 772 78.28 -8.03 36.66
CA ARG A 772 77.11 -7.39 36.02
C ARG A 772 75.95 -8.37 35.90
N TYR A 773 74.82 -8.00 36.49
CA TYR A 773 73.64 -8.86 36.64
C TYR A 773 72.58 -8.64 35.56
N LEU A 774 72.44 -7.42 35.09
CA LEU A 774 71.39 -7.04 34.15
C LEU A 774 71.93 -5.91 33.27
N THR A 775 71.60 -5.95 31.98
CA THR A 775 71.74 -4.80 31.09
C THR A 775 70.41 -4.60 30.37
N LEU A 776 69.80 -3.43 30.54
CA LEU A 776 68.56 -3.03 29.88
C LEU A 776 68.88 -1.97 28.83
N GLY A 777 68.81 -2.35 27.55
CA GLY A 777 68.94 -1.41 26.45
C GLY A 777 67.62 -0.66 26.22
N VAL A 778 67.65 0.67 26.27
CA VAL A 778 66.48 1.51 25.98
C VAL A 778 66.82 2.48 24.86
N THR A 779 66.10 2.36 23.74
CA THR A 779 66.42 3.03 22.47
C THR A 779 65.55 4.27 22.18
N LYS A 780 64.91 4.87 23.19
CA LYS A 780 64.15 6.12 23.01
C LYS A 780 64.08 6.98 24.26
N GLN A 781 63.81 8.28 24.09
CA GLN A 781 63.60 9.29 25.14
C GLN A 781 62.74 8.75 26.30
N LEU A 782 63.40 8.44 27.42
CA LEU A 782 62.80 8.06 28.71
C LEU A 782 62.56 9.28 29.61
N ALA A 783 62.62 10.50 29.06
CA ALA A 783 62.78 11.73 29.83
C ALA A 783 61.72 11.93 30.93
N ASP A 784 60.56 11.29 30.82
CA ASP A 784 59.44 11.44 31.76
C ASP A 784 58.94 10.11 32.35
N SER A 785 59.73 9.03 32.28
CA SER A 785 59.31 7.70 32.75
C SER A 785 60.03 7.30 34.04
N SER A 786 59.29 6.78 35.04
CA SER A 786 59.91 6.06 36.17
C SER A 786 60.01 4.57 35.84
N ILE A 787 61.10 3.93 36.28
CA ILE A 787 61.36 2.49 36.11
C ILE A 787 61.33 1.85 37.49
N ARG A 788 60.47 0.85 37.66
CA ARG A 788 60.52 -0.07 38.80
C ARG A 788 61.30 -1.33 38.42
N ILE A 789 62.18 -1.80 39.30
CA ILE A 789 62.91 -3.07 39.12
C ILE A 789 62.70 -3.90 40.39
N GLU A 790 62.19 -5.12 40.25
CA GLU A 790 62.13 -6.10 41.34
C GLU A 790 63.10 -7.25 41.06
N CYS A 791 63.91 -7.64 42.05
CA CYS A 791 64.80 -8.79 41.96
C CYS A 791 64.55 -9.74 43.13
N ASN A 792 64.50 -11.04 42.84
CA ASN A 792 64.45 -12.09 43.85
C ASN A 792 65.82 -12.75 43.94
N MET A 793 66.34 -12.87 45.16
CA MET A 793 67.64 -13.48 45.41
C MET A 793 67.50 -14.69 46.33
N ALA A 794 68.28 -15.73 46.05
CA ALA A 794 68.38 -16.91 46.89
C ALA A 794 69.86 -17.11 47.32
N PRO A 795 70.26 -16.64 48.52
CA PRO A 795 71.58 -16.96 49.05
C PRO A 795 71.65 -18.44 49.45
N ARG A 796 72.79 -19.11 49.19
CA ARG A 796 73.00 -20.47 49.68
C ARG A 796 73.18 -20.47 51.21
N PRO A 797 72.64 -21.47 51.95
CA PRO A 797 72.76 -21.52 53.40
C PRO A 797 74.23 -21.60 53.86
N GLY A 798 74.60 -20.83 54.90
CA GLY A 798 75.80 -21.11 55.71
C GLY A 798 76.86 -20.02 55.86
N ARG A 799 76.72 -18.82 55.26
CA ARG A 799 77.66 -17.69 55.48
C ARG A 799 76.96 -16.33 55.36
N ASP A 800 77.44 -15.35 56.14
CA ASP A 800 77.07 -13.94 55.99
C ASP A 800 77.71 -13.39 54.70
N TYR A 801 76.92 -12.68 53.89
CA TYR A 801 77.42 -11.97 52.72
C TYR A 801 77.16 -10.48 52.92
N ALA A 802 78.22 -9.67 52.89
CA ALA A 802 78.09 -8.23 52.76
C ALA A 802 78.39 -7.83 51.31
N GLY A 803 77.60 -6.90 50.78
CA GLY A 803 77.81 -6.40 49.44
C GLY A 803 76.91 -5.23 49.15
N TYR A 804 77.11 -4.61 48.00
CA TYR A 804 76.25 -3.55 47.54
C TYR A 804 75.92 -3.70 46.07
N PHE A 805 74.70 -3.30 45.72
CA PHE A 805 74.32 -3.14 44.33
C PHE A 805 74.69 -1.76 43.85
N VAL A 806 75.37 -1.71 42.72
CA VAL A 806 75.63 -0.49 41.97
C VAL A 806 74.65 -0.45 40.82
N PHE A 807 73.79 0.55 40.81
CA PHE A 807 72.98 0.86 39.64
C PHE A 807 73.74 1.87 38.81
N GLY A 808 73.97 1.56 37.54
CA GLY A 808 74.68 2.44 36.63
C GLY A 808 74.04 2.50 35.26
N ARG A 809 74.54 3.42 34.45
CA ARG A 809 74.11 3.63 33.08
C ARG A 809 75.32 3.79 32.19
N THR A 810 75.35 3.05 31.10
CA THR A 810 76.19 3.33 29.95
C THR A 810 75.47 4.29 29.03
N THR A 811 76.06 5.44 28.76
CA THR A 811 75.62 6.36 27.69
C THR A 811 76.77 6.52 26.72
N ASP A 812 76.54 6.20 25.45
CA ASP A 812 77.55 6.30 24.37
C ASP A 812 78.90 5.63 24.73
N GLY A 813 78.83 4.48 25.41
CA GLY A 813 80.00 3.69 25.82
C GLY A 813 80.65 4.11 27.15
N ALA A 814 80.18 5.17 27.81
CA ALA A 814 80.69 5.61 29.11
C ALA A 814 79.78 5.18 30.28
N ASP A 815 80.35 4.46 31.25
CA ASP A 815 79.66 3.98 32.46
C ASP A 815 79.62 5.06 33.54
N THR A 816 78.42 5.41 34.00
CA THR A 816 78.17 6.32 35.13
C THR A 816 77.41 5.58 36.22
N VAL A 817 77.93 5.60 37.45
CA VAL A 817 77.19 5.09 38.62
C VAL A 817 76.09 6.07 38.99
N ILE A 818 74.86 5.59 39.06
CA ILE A 818 73.66 6.37 39.41
C ILE A 818 73.37 6.25 40.91
N ASP A 819 73.48 5.04 41.46
CA ASP A 819 73.22 4.80 42.89
C ASP A 819 74.01 3.59 43.40
N THR A 820 74.18 3.52 44.71
CA THR A 820 74.81 2.39 45.39
C THR A 820 74.01 2.06 46.65
N LYS A 821 73.57 0.80 46.76
CA LYS A 821 72.79 0.31 47.89
C LYS A 821 73.46 -0.85 48.57
N TRP A 822 73.85 -0.61 49.82
CA TRP A 822 74.44 -1.61 50.70
C TRP A 822 73.37 -2.53 51.27
N TYR A 823 73.66 -3.82 51.23
CA TYR A 823 72.86 -4.84 51.88
C TYR A 823 73.77 -5.71 52.72
N TRP A 824 73.31 -5.99 53.94
CA TRP A 824 73.90 -6.99 54.81
C TRP A 824 72.95 -8.18 54.82
N VAL A 825 73.39 -9.31 54.27
CA VAL A 825 72.62 -10.55 54.31
C VAL A 825 73.27 -11.43 55.38
N THR A 826 72.75 -11.34 56.60
CA THR A 826 73.11 -12.23 57.70
C THR A 826 72.52 -13.62 57.45
N ALA A 827 73.35 -14.65 57.52
CA ALA A 827 72.95 -16.05 57.53
C ALA A 827 72.19 -16.37 58.82
N CYS A 828 70.90 -16.08 58.85
CA CYS A 828 70.00 -16.76 59.76
C CYS A 828 69.80 -18.21 59.27
N VAL A 829 70.09 -19.18 60.14
CA VAL A 829 69.84 -20.60 59.95
C VAL A 829 68.33 -20.81 59.79
N ILE A 830 67.82 -20.77 58.56
CA ILE A 830 66.41 -21.04 58.28
C ILE A 830 66.34 -21.97 57.06
N ASN A 831 66.28 -23.27 57.33
CA ASN A 831 65.82 -24.27 56.36
C ASN A 831 64.36 -23.95 56.00
N GLY A 832 64.10 -23.54 54.75
CA GLY A 832 62.73 -23.57 54.20
C GLY A 832 62.20 -22.33 53.46
N PHE A 833 62.91 -21.21 53.38
CA PHE A 833 62.48 -20.09 52.51
C PHE A 833 62.99 -20.29 51.06
N ARG A 834 62.09 -20.27 50.07
CA ARG A 834 62.43 -20.42 48.65
C ARG A 834 62.73 -19.10 47.91
N SER A 835 62.70 -17.94 48.58
CA SER A 835 63.12 -16.66 47.97
C SER A 835 63.20 -15.55 49.02
N VAL A 836 64.26 -14.74 49.01
CA VAL A 836 64.25 -13.42 49.64
C VAL A 836 63.82 -12.41 48.57
N ARG A 837 62.67 -11.78 48.78
CA ARG A 837 62.22 -10.67 47.94
C ARG A 837 62.90 -9.41 48.43
N LEU A 838 63.76 -8.82 47.59
CA LEU A 838 64.39 -7.53 47.89
C LEU A 838 63.65 -6.45 47.10
N PRO A 839 62.65 -5.77 47.69
CA PRO A 839 61.97 -4.69 47.00
C PRO A 839 62.94 -3.51 46.85
N PHE A 840 63.38 -3.23 45.63
CA PHE A 840 63.92 -1.92 45.28
C PHE A 840 62.74 -0.96 45.08
N ASN A 841 62.15 -0.50 46.18
CA ASN A 841 61.14 0.56 46.11
C ASN A 841 61.84 1.89 45.85
N TYR A 842 62.04 2.20 44.57
CA TYR A 842 62.53 3.50 44.14
C TYR A 842 61.53 4.11 43.14
N GLY A 843 60.79 5.12 43.60
CA GLY A 843 60.10 6.07 42.73
C GLY A 843 61.04 7.21 42.38
N ARG A 844 62.06 6.96 41.54
CA ARG A 844 62.86 8.04 40.95
C ARG A 844 62.43 8.25 39.51
N ALA A 845 61.92 9.44 39.23
CA ALA A 845 61.77 9.93 37.87
C ALA A 845 63.18 10.18 37.30
N PHE A 846 63.51 9.59 36.15
CA PHE A 846 64.76 9.87 35.46
C PHE A 846 64.64 11.19 34.66
N ALA A 847 64.41 12.29 35.37
CA ALA A 847 64.31 13.60 34.73
C ALA A 847 65.69 14.01 34.16
N GLY A 848 65.73 14.38 32.88
CA GLY A 848 66.89 15.02 32.27
C GLY A 848 67.95 14.10 31.64
N LEU A 849 67.60 12.88 31.23
CA LEU A 849 68.53 12.05 30.43
C LEU A 849 68.72 12.69 29.03
N PRO A 850 69.97 12.92 28.57
CA PRO A 850 70.25 13.43 27.23
C PRO A 850 69.80 12.44 26.15
N ALA A 851 69.43 12.91 24.96
CA ALA A 851 69.00 12.04 23.87
C ALA A 851 70.13 11.10 23.41
N GLY A 852 69.92 9.79 23.48
CA GLY A 852 70.90 8.77 23.09
C GLY A 852 70.43 7.35 23.40
N SER A 853 71.22 6.35 23.02
CA SER A 853 70.97 4.95 23.43
C SER A 853 71.54 4.74 24.83
N HIS A 854 70.68 4.40 25.79
CA HIS A 854 71.12 4.13 27.16
C HIS A 854 71.06 2.63 27.43
N SER A 855 72.11 2.11 28.06
CA SER A 855 72.08 0.78 28.66
C SER A 855 72.16 0.94 30.16
N PHE A 856 71.09 0.59 30.88
CA PHE A 856 71.12 0.57 32.34
C PHE A 856 71.65 -0.77 32.80
N TRP A 857 72.52 -0.76 33.81
CA TRP A 857 73.07 -1.97 34.36
C TRP A 857 73.02 -2.00 35.88
N ILE A 858 72.94 -3.21 36.42
CA ILE A 858 73.06 -3.47 37.85
C ILE A 858 74.29 -4.35 38.04
N ASP A 859 75.26 -3.88 38.80
CA ASP A 859 76.38 -4.68 39.26
C ASP A 859 76.19 -5.02 40.75
N PHE A 860 76.59 -6.21 41.17
CA PHE A 860 76.79 -6.50 42.60
C PHE A 860 78.27 -6.48 42.90
N VAL A 861 78.63 -5.82 44.00
CA VAL A 861 79.99 -5.76 44.51
C VAL A 861 80.02 -6.48 45.84
N ALA A 862 80.78 -7.58 45.90
CA ALA A 862 80.93 -8.37 47.12
C ALA A 862 82.01 -7.78 48.05
N TYR A 863 81.75 -7.82 49.36
CA TYR A 863 82.69 -7.44 50.40
C TYR A 863 82.63 -8.48 51.54
N GLY A 864 83.76 -9.12 51.81
CA GLY A 864 83.95 -10.07 52.90
C GLY A 864 83.81 -11.54 52.48
N GLY A 865 84.95 -12.24 52.47
CA GLY A 865 85.04 -13.63 52.95
C GLY A 865 85.69 -14.66 52.02
N GLY A 866 86.96 -15.01 52.31
CA GLY A 866 87.58 -16.35 52.20
C GLY A 866 87.59 -17.09 50.84
N ASN A 867 88.74 -17.71 50.51
CA ASN A 867 89.13 -18.33 49.22
C ASN A 867 88.25 -19.44 48.58
N ASP A 868 86.96 -19.61 48.92
CA ASP A 868 86.10 -20.67 48.35
C ASP A 868 84.98 -20.12 47.45
N GLN A 869 84.79 -20.76 46.28
CA GLN A 869 83.82 -20.37 45.24
C GLN A 869 82.36 -20.50 45.71
N GLY A 870 81.73 -19.39 46.09
CA GLY A 870 80.29 -19.32 46.35
C GLY A 870 79.50 -18.94 45.08
N PHE A 871 78.44 -19.69 44.75
CA PHE A 871 77.48 -19.32 43.70
C PHE A 871 76.19 -18.79 44.34
N MET A 872 75.69 -17.63 43.86
CA MET A 872 74.32 -17.19 44.10
C MET A 872 73.45 -17.51 42.87
N GLU A 873 72.31 -18.18 43.09
CA GLU A 873 71.27 -18.31 42.06
C GLU A 873 70.32 -17.12 42.19
N ALA A 874 70.33 -16.24 41.19
CA ALA A 874 69.33 -15.19 41.05
C ALA A 874 68.20 -15.72 40.14
N GLY A 875 67.09 -16.12 40.73
CA GLY A 875 65.86 -16.43 39.99
C GLY A 875 65.07 -15.15 39.78
N SER A 876 65.11 -14.57 38.59
CA SER A 876 64.58 -13.22 38.36
C SER A 876 63.33 -13.19 37.48
N ASN A 877 62.20 -12.79 38.06
CA ASN A 877 61.11 -12.17 37.33
C ASN A 877 61.31 -10.65 37.40
N PHE A 878 61.81 -10.04 36.33
CA PHE A 878 61.92 -8.59 36.24
C PHE A 878 60.62 -8.03 35.66
N TYR A 879 60.01 -7.08 36.36
CA TYR A 879 58.90 -6.29 35.82
C TYR A 879 59.39 -4.85 35.64
N VAL A 880 59.39 -4.38 34.40
CA VAL A 880 59.66 -2.96 34.07
C VAL A 880 58.32 -2.31 33.79
N GLU A 881 57.94 -1.38 34.66
CA GLU A 881 56.78 -0.51 34.46
C GLU A 881 57.26 0.85 33.99
N GLU A 882 56.69 1.35 32.90
CA GLU A 882 56.90 2.73 32.45
C GLU A 882 55.77 3.59 33.02
N ILE A 883 56.05 4.39 34.04
CA ILE A 883 55.08 5.36 34.58
C ILE A 883 55.44 6.73 34.04
N LYS A 884 54.63 7.27 33.13
CA LYS A 884 54.74 8.68 32.73
C LYS A 884 54.00 9.53 33.75
N VAL A 885 54.68 10.56 34.29
CA VAL A 885 54.06 11.58 35.15
C VAL A 885 53.54 12.72 34.30
#